data_AF-A0AA39GEI1-F1
#
_entry.id   AF-A0AA39GEI1-F1
#
_cell.length_a   1.000
_cell.length_b   1.000
_cell.length_c   1.000
_cell.angle_alpha   90.00
_cell.angle_beta   90.00
_cell.angle_gamma   90.00
#
_symmetry.space_group_name_H-M   'P 1'
#
loop_
_entity.id
_entity.type
_entity.pdbx_description
1 polymer ?
#
loop_
_entity_poly.entity_id
_entity_poly.type
_entity_poly.pdbx_seq_one_letter_code
_entity_poly.pdbx_strand_id
1 'polypeptide(L)'
;MGSANAEVIVAAVALVISVVALLATFMQVLQQYYASAYGYSECNEKVMGKWAETKSRKFSWHELRFEVEFQSPVIFVAPPTNVRGPVPNARIAVLDGTDESMHNSRTTSDVDHNKSYNRPSPMGHEKIHTADNERASWLELLSAVQRMERDSSAWQAQQYRAKAPPRSGEDSEPCQMPPTQMECHTLAVAIQGKQRSWVTMPRSITKPYATTTICHLIEMMAALGIYWTEFDRRRDRYRAEGNGFMLMGERLSDLGLCFSFQTYGKCQFNSNRVIPADEIKELCFGYVPTIYRETLDQRRLEEFNDGLQNLSHLQMASRNEIAESLTLIGCNNNTVRYFSGSESSVTSHLFPVAFEVLGMLCLPIHIQGTFFTYVPNPTPYRWDKRSFSLVKLMQAFRKYFNGEPPSVLPGRNSRLQRTIQTHLKTFDDLDESTSGRDRFLYMKALCDALRDVDEVLTGRAFCIRDVGGTHRAPMQHEDSWAKHMTTPTEEKDKHKKRRVMVQDVLRSHLQEVLRLLNENEERAATSVPETLTIPFENSGLSAGPPSSPEPTRSSGPTFQDMNAASPDERQDRFMQVYFDVICPLVVSNAQRSTMSRRRNASRLAMLPPPFGHELRRRSSGRSNLASGNLLVSRDRSPVPSIATRTTSGDFEVAPRRQSMDVHPRTQSSTKSSSLHDAVSGQTGIGMAGRSLADEDVSHVDIWFTLVFRMICWLTLHDFNKMDVQLPKSELRGSRMPVYIS
;
A
#
# COMPACT_ATOMS: atom_id res chain seq x y z
N MET A 1 -4.33 10.76 102.03
CA MET A 1 -3.52 9.91 101.14
C MET A 1 -4.32 9.22 100.01
N GLY A 2 -5.64 9.43 99.87
CA GLY A 2 -6.45 8.77 98.82
C GLY A 2 -6.60 9.52 97.48
N SER A 3 -6.35 10.83 97.42
CA SER A 3 -6.55 11.63 96.19
C SER A 3 -5.38 11.52 95.20
N ALA A 4 -4.13 11.51 95.69
CA ALA A 4 -2.94 11.45 94.84
C ALA A 4 -2.86 10.15 94.02
N ASN A 5 -3.29 9.01 94.58
CA ASN A 5 -3.32 7.73 93.86
C ASN A 5 -4.39 7.73 92.76
N ALA A 6 -5.54 8.35 93.00
CA ALA A 6 -6.60 8.48 92.00
C ALA A 6 -6.17 9.40 90.85
N GLU A 7 -5.49 10.51 91.14
CA GLU A 7 -4.95 11.43 90.12
C GLU A 7 -3.90 10.76 89.23
N VAL A 8 -2.99 9.96 89.81
CA VAL A 8 -1.98 9.20 89.05
C VAL A 8 -2.63 8.12 88.18
N ILE A 9 -3.66 7.43 88.68
CA ILE A 9 -4.40 6.43 87.90
C ILE A 9 -5.14 7.11 86.73
N VAL A 10 -5.79 8.25 86.97
CA VAL A 10 -6.48 9.01 85.92
C VAL A 10 -5.49 9.53 84.87
N ALA A 11 -4.33 10.04 85.29
CA ALA A 11 -3.28 10.50 84.38
C ALA A 11 -2.70 9.34 83.53
N ALA A 12 -2.47 8.17 84.15
CA ALA A 12 -2.00 6.98 83.45
C ALA A 12 -3.04 6.47 82.43
N VAL A 13 -4.32 6.42 82.81
CA VAL A 13 -5.42 6.03 81.91
C VAL A 13 -5.56 7.02 80.76
N ALA A 14 -5.48 8.33 81.02
CA ALA A 14 -5.52 9.37 80.00
C ALA A 14 -4.35 9.26 79.02
N LEU A 15 -3.14 8.95 79.51
CA LEU A 15 -1.97 8.69 78.68
C LEU A 15 -2.20 7.49 77.76
N VAL A 16 -2.69 6.37 78.29
CA VAL A 16 -2.99 5.18 77.48
C VAL A 16 -4.03 5.49 76.40
N ILE A 17 -5.12 6.19 76.75
CA ILE A 17 -6.15 6.60 75.78
C ILE A 17 -5.55 7.51 74.69
N SER A 18 -4.69 8.46 75.06
CA SER A 18 -4.04 9.37 74.11
C SER A 18 -3.09 8.64 73.16
N VAL A 19 -2.34 7.64 73.64
CA VAL A 19 -1.44 6.82 72.82
C VAL A 19 -2.24 5.94 71.86
N VAL A 20 -3.34 5.33 72.32
CA VAL A 20 -4.22 4.53 71.45
C VAL A 20 -4.87 5.42 70.38
N ALA A 21 -5.33 6.62 70.76
CA ALA A 21 -5.87 7.59 69.81
C ALA A 21 -4.82 8.08 68.80
N LEU A 22 -3.58 8.30 69.23
CA LEU A 22 -2.47 8.65 68.34
C LEU A 22 -2.14 7.51 67.37
N LEU A 23 -2.11 6.27 67.83
CA LEU A 23 -1.90 5.10 66.96
C LEU A 23 -3.03 4.93 65.96
N ALA A 24 -4.28 5.13 66.37
CA ALA A 24 -5.45 5.05 65.49
C ALA A 24 -5.41 6.16 64.42
N THR A 25 -5.10 7.39 64.79
CA THR A 25 -4.97 8.51 63.84
C THR A 25 -3.78 8.32 62.90
N PHE A 26 -2.65 7.80 63.41
CA PHE A 26 -1.50 7.44 62.56
C PHE A 26 -1.85 6.33 61.55
N MET A 27 -2.55 5.28 61.99
CA MET A 27 -3.06 4.22 61.11
C MET A 27 -4.05 4.75 60.06
N GLN A 28 -4.93 5.68 60.44
CA GLN A 28 -5.88 6.32 59.51
C GLN A 28 -5.15 7.15 58.45
N VAL A 29 -4.17 7.97 58.85
CA VAL A 29 -3.34 8.75 57.92
C VAL A 29 -2.55 7.80 57.01
N LEU A 30 -2.00 6.71 57.55
CA LEU A 30 -1.25 5.72 56.77
C LEU A 30 -2.16 4.99 55.76
N GLN A 31 -3.38 4.63 56.14
CA GLN A 31 -4.37 4.05 55.23
C GLN A 31 -4.74 5.03 54.12
N GLN A 32 -5.01 6.29 54.44
CA GLN A 32 -5.30 7.34 53.45
C GLN A 32 -4.09 7.57 52.52
N TYR A 33 -2.88 7.47 53.05
CA TYR A 33 -1.65 7.61 52.31
C TYR A 33 -1.38 6.45 51.34
N TYR A 34 -1.63 5.19 51.76
CA TYR A 34 -1.57 4.03 50.85
C TYR A 34 -2.69 4.04 49.81
N ALA A 35 -3.88 4.51 50.18
CA ALA A 35 -5.01 4.66 49.26
C ALA A 35 -4.81 5.80 48.24
N SER A 36 -3.87 6.72 48.49
CA SER A 36 -3.58 7.85 47.57
C SER A 36 -2.96 7.43 46.24
N ALA A 37 -2.38 6.22 46.15
CA ALA A 37 -1.83 5.65 44.92
C ALA A 37 -2.93 5.08 44.00
N TYR A 38 -3.85 5.95 43.57
CA TYR A 38 -4.92 5.62 42.64
C TYR A 38 -4.33 5.07 41.32
N GLY A 39 -4.85 3.93 40.84
CA GLY A 39 -4.40 3.26 39.62
C GLY A 39 -3.30 2.23 39.76
N TYR A 40 -2.77 2.00 40.98
CA TYR A 40 -1.70 1.01 41.16
C TYR A 40 -2.16 -0.43 40.81
N SER A 41 -3.44 -0.74 41.05
CA SER A 41 -4.09 -2.01 40.67
C SER A 41 -4.26 -2.16 39.17
N GLU A 42 -4.57 -1.06 38.48
CA GLU A 42 -4.85 -1.02 37.04
C GLU A 42 -3.57 -1.17 36.20
N CYS A 43 -2.40 -0.91 36.79
CA CYS A 43 -1.09 -1.10 36.16
C CYS A 43 -0.40 -2.40 36.65
N ASN A 44 -1.15 -3.46 36.95
CA ASN A 44 -0.60 -4.76 37.33
C ASN A 44 -0.24 -5.63 36.12
N GLU A 45 0.53 -6.69 36.36
CA GLU A 45 0.95 -7.64 35.32
C GLU A 45 -0.24 -8.33 34.63
N LYS A 46 -1.37 -8.50 35.33
CA LYS A 46 -2.61 -8.99 34.72
C LYS A 46 -3.09 -8.06 33.60
N VAL A 47 -3.03 -6.75 33.79
CA VAL A 47 -3.53 -5.75 32.83
C VAL A 47 -2.51 -5.46 31.74
N MET A 48 -1.25 -5.21 32.12
CA MET A 48 -0.20 -4.70 31.23
C MET A 48 0.84 -5.76 30.81
N GLY A 49 0.71 -7.00 31.27
CA GLY A 49 1.76 -8.01 31.08
C GLY A 49 3.09 -7.55 31.65
N LYS A 50 4.20 -7.91 30.98
CA LYS A 50 5.56 -7.51 31.40
C LYS A 50 5.82 -6.01 31.38
N TRP A 51 4.96 -5.20 30.77
CA TRP A 51 5.06 -3.75 30.91
C TRP A 51 4.83 -3.27 32.34
N ALA A 52 4.19 -4.07 33.19
CA ALA A 52 4.05 -3.78 34.61
C ALA A 52 5.40 -3.66 35.34
N GLU A 53 6.49 -4.23 34.81
CA GLU A 53 7.85 -4.06 35.33
C GLU A 53 8.32 -2.59 35.27
N THR A 54 7.72 -1.78 34.39
CA THR A 54 8.03 -0.34 34.27
C THR A 54 7.29 0.53 35.29
N LYS A 55 6.39 -0.07 36.07
CA LYS A 55 5.60 0.64 37.08
C LYS A 55 6.50 1.06 38.25
N SER A 56 6.42 2.33 38.62
CA SER A 56 7.08 2.87 39.80
C SER A 56 6.16 3.81 40.58
N ARG A 57 6.43 3.95 41.89
CA ARG A 57 5.76 4.94 42.75
C ARG A 57 6.72 6.10 42.96
N LYS A 58 6.30 7.31 42.59
CA LYS A 58 7.10 8.52 42.75
C LYS A 58 6.43 9.44 43.74
N PHE A 59 7.17 9.91 44.73
CA PHE A 59 6.63 10.86 45.70
C PHE A 59 6.64 12.28 45.13
N SER A 60 5.47 12.91 45.09
CA SER A 60 5.29 14.30 44.65
C SER A 60 5.29 15.21 45.88
N TRP A 61 6.41 15.90 46.12
CA TRP A 61 6.56 16.81 47.27
C TRP A 61 5.60 17.99 47.25
N HIS A 62 5.13 18.40 46.08
CA HIS A 62 4.22 19.54 45.91
C HIS A 62 2.78 19.21 46.33
N GLU A 63 2.34 17.98 46.07
CA GLU A 63 0.98 17.52 46.36
C GLU A 63 0.93 16.58 47.58
N LEU A 64 2.09 16.29 48.19
CA LEU A 64 2.28 15.39 49.32
C LEU A 64 1.62 14.00 49.12
N ARG A 65 1.72 13.44 47.91
CA ARG A 65 1.14 12.13 47.55
C ARG A 65 2.06 11.31 46.64
N PHE A 66 1.80 10.01 46.55
CA PHE A 66 2.44 9.14 45.57
C PHE A 66 1.70 9.18 44.23
N GLU A 67 2.48 9.35 43.17
CA GLU A 67 2.03 9.17 41.80
C GLU A 67 2.48 7.80 41.28
N VAL A 68 1.60 7.14 40.53
CA VAL A 68 1.91 5.90 39.82
C VAL A 68 2.39 6.27 38.43
N GLU A 69 3.68 6.10 38.18
CA GLU A 69 4.26 6.24 36.85
C GLU A 69 4.47 4.87 36.20
N PHE A 70 4.27 4.78 34.89
CA PHE A 70 4.45 3.56 34.11
C PHE A 70 4.77 3.89 32.64
N GLN A 71 5.17 2.89 31.86
CA GLN A 71 5.33 3.05 30.42
C GLN A 71 4.19 2.42 29.64
N SER A 72 3.73 3.09 28.59
CA SER A 72 2.81 2.56 27.58
C SER A 72 3.47 2.60 26.20
N PRO A 73 3.16 1.67 25.29
CA PRO A 73 3.76 1.67 23.97
C PRO A 73 3.22 2.80 23.09
N VAL A 74 4.13 3.45 22.36
CA VAL A 74 3.84 4.21 21.15
C VAL A 74 4.16 3.31 19.97
N ILE A 75 3.14 2.94 19.19
CA ILE A 75 3.22 1.95 18.11
C ILE A 75 3.22 2.68 16.77
N PHE A 76 4.12 2.32 15.86
CA PHE A 76 4.21 2.93 14.53
C PHE A 76 4.78 1.94 13.51
N VAL A 77 4.63 2.28 12.22
CA VAL A 77 5.09 1.44 11.11
C VAL A 77 6.23 2.13 10.36
N ALA A 78 7.38 1.47 10.30
CA ALA A 78 8.60 1.98 9.68
C ALA A 78 9.46 0.85 9.10
N PRO A 79 10.45 1.14 8.24
CA PRO A 79 11.46 0.16 7.87
C PRO A 79 12.20 -0.39 9.11
N PRO A 80 12.62 -1.67 9.12
CA PRO A 80 13.39 -2.25 10.24
C PRO A 80 14.66 -1.48 10.59
N THR A 81 15.26 -0.80 9.61
CA THR A 81 16.48 0.01 9.73
C THR A 81 16.24 1.41 10.30
N ASN A 82 15.00 1.76 10.63
CA ASN A 82 14.64 3.10 11.06
C ASN A 82 15.21 3.44 12.45
N VAL A 83 15.95 4.55 12.52
CA VAL A 83 16.59 5.04 13.75
C VAL A 83 15.87 6.21 14.42
N ARG A 84 14.83 6.79 13.78
CA ARG A 84 14.10 7.96 14.28
C ARG A 84 12.66 7.59 14.64
N GLY A 85 12.30 7.73 15.91
CA GLY A 85 10.97 7.39 16.41
C GLY A 85 10.16 8.62 16.88
N PRO A 86 8.84 8.46 17.09
CA PRO A 86 7.98 9.53 17.61
C PRO A 86 8.32 10.01 19.03
N VAL A 87 8.94 9.16 19.86
CA VAL A 87 9.33 9.49 21.23
C VAL A 87 10.82 9.86 21.25
N PRO A 88 11.19 11.11 21.59
CA PRO A 88 12.58 11.52 21.70
C PRO A 88 13.33 10.68 22.73
N ASN A 89 14.56 10.27 22.39
CA ASN A 89 15.49 9.54 23.26
C ASN A 89 15.00 8.18 23.79
N ALA A 90 13.88 7.65 23.28
CA ALA A 90 13.43 6.30 23.62
C ALA A 90 13.95 5.26 22.61
N ARG A 91 14.36 4.09 23.11
CA ARG A 91 14.80 2.96 22.26
C ARG A 91 13.64 2.47 21.39
N ILE A 92 13.90 2.30 20.10
CA ILE A 92 12.98 1.66 19.16
C ILE A 92 13.18 0.15 19.27
N ALA A 93 12.11 -0.60 19.52
CA ALA A 93 12.09 -2.05 19.41
C ALA A 93 11.23 -2.43 18.19
N VAL A 94 11.85 -3.05 17.20
CA VAL A 94 11.15 -3.60 16.03
C VAL A 94 10.60 -4.98 16.41
N LEU A 95 9.37 -5.27 16.00
CA LEU A 95 8.73 -6.56 16.23
C LEU A 95 9.03 -7.50 15.04
N ASP A 96 9.98 -8.41 15.20
CA ASP A 96 10.42 -9.36 14.15
C ASP A 96 10.09 -10.84 14.44
N GLY A 97 9.35 -11.12 15.52
CA GLY A 97 8.95 -12.47 15.93
C GLY A 97 10.01 -13.30 16.63
N THR A 98 11.27 -12.83 16.74
CA THR A 98 12.36 -13.50 17.46
C THR A 98 12.19 -13.42 18.98
N ASP A 99 12.81 -14.35 19.69
CA ASP A 99 12.81 -14.35 21.17
C ASP A 99 13.43 -13.08 21.74
N GLU A 100 14.47 -12.54 21.09
CA GLU A 100 15.12 -11.29 21.49
C GLU A 100 14.17 -10.10 21.32
N SER A 101 13.50 -9.99 20.18
CA SER A 101 12.48 -8.97 19.94
C SER A 101 11.35 -9.04 20.96
N MET A 102 10.86 -10.24 21.28
CA MET A 102 9.79 -10.39 22.27
C MET A 102 10.21 -9.99 23.68
N HIS A 103 11.47 -10.23 24.05
CA HIS A 103 12.02 -9.78 25.31
C HIS A 103 12.16 -8.25 25.32
N ASN A 104 12.81 -7.68 24.30
CA ASN A 104 13.05 -6.24 24.15
C ASN A 104 11.75 -5.42 24.09
N SER A 105 10.69 -5.98 23.51
CA SER A 105 9.38 -5.35 23.37
C SER A 105 8.40 -5.63 24.52
N ARG A 106 8.82 -6.44 25.50
CA ARG A 106 7.99 -6.90 26.64
C ARG A 106 6.69 -7.58 26.19
N THR A 107 6.72 -8.25 25.05
CA THR A 107 5.60 -9.05 24.52
C THR A 107 5.73 -10.53 24.89
N THR A 108 6.79 -10.92 25.62
CA THR A 108 6.91 -12.27 26.17
C THR A 108 5.83 -12.48 27.22
N SER A 109 4.74 -13.11 26.84
CA SER A 109 3.73 -13.63 27.74
C SER A 109 3.59 -15.13 27.45
N ASP A 110 3.21 -15.92 28.45
CA ASP A 110 2.76 -17.32 28.34
C ASP A 110 1.55 -17.53 27.39
N VAL A 111 1.24 -16.50 26.57
CA VAL A 111 0.31 -16.42 25.44
C VAL A 111 0.80 -17.28 24.28
N ASP A 112 1.32 -18.47 24.58
CA ASP A 112 1.22 -19.62 23.69
C ASP A 112 -0.26 -20.07 23.69
N HIS A 113 -1.19 -19.19 23.26
CA HIS A 113 -2.63 -19.47 23.16
C HIS A 113 -2.92 -20.66 22.22
N ASN A 114 -1.94 -21.09 21.41
CA ASN A 114 -2.05 -22.35 20.68
C ASN A 114 -1.99 -23.60 21.58
N LYS A 115 -1.44 -23.54 22.82
CA LYS A 115 -1.52 -24.67 23.76
C LYS A 115 -2.95 -24.90 24.27
N SER A 116 -3.84 -23.90 24.24
CA SER A 116 -5.25 -24.06 24.65
C SER A 116 -6.19 -24.44 23.51
N TYR A 117 -5.94 -24.01 22.26
CA TYR A 117 -6.74 -24.46 21.11
C TYR A 117 -6.34 -25.85 20.58
N ASN A 118 -5.08 -26.26 20.72
CA ASN A 118 -4.58 -27.57 20.28
C ASN A 118 -4.48 -28.62 21.40
N ARG A 119 -4.87 -28.31 22.65
CA ARG A 119 -5.09 -29.38 23.64
C ARG A 119 -6.46 -30.00 23.36
N PRO A 120 -6.54 -31.24 22.83
CA PRO A 120 -7.80 -31.96 22.86
C PRO A 120 -8.25 -32.05 24.31
N SER A 121 -9.45 -31.53 24.60
CA SER A 121 -10.10 -31.81 25.87
C SER A 121 -10.21 -33.33 26.02
N PRO A 122 -9.82 -33.94 27.15
CA PRO A 122 -9.97 -35.39 27.35
C PRO A 122 -11.43 -35.87 27.27
N MET A 123 -12.41 -34.96 27.14
CA MET A 123 -13.84 -35.22 26.95
C MET A 123 -14.45 -34.56 25.69
N GLY A 124 -13.67 -34.22 24.65
CA GLY A 124 -14.24 -33.84 23.34
C GLY A 124 -15.04 -32.54 23.24
N HIS A 125 -15.18 -31.76 24.32
CA HIS A 125 -15.82 -30.44 24.27
C HIS A 125 -14.78 -29.32 24.02
N GLU A 126 -14.96 -28.59 22.93
CA GLU A 126 -14.22 -27.38 22.61
C GLU A 126 -14.47 -26.32 23.69
N LYS A 127 -13.44 -25.95 24.45
CA LYS A 127 -13.56 -24.99 25.55
C LYS A 127 -13.76 -23.60 24.94
N ILE A 128 -14.99 -23.10 24.96
CA ILE A 128 -15.32 -21.73 24.54
C ILE A 128 -14.62 -20.77 25.49
N HIS A 129 -13.55 -20.12 25.03
CA HIS A 129 -12.84 -19.10 25.80
C HIS A 129 -13.53 -17.75 25.59
N THR A 130 -14.08 -17.16 26.65
CA THR A 130 -14.62 -15.80 26.64
C THR A 130 -13.47 -14.79 26.64
N ALA A 131 -13.61 -13.65 25.95
CA ALA A 131 -12.58 -12.62 25.87
C ALA A 131 -12.12 -12.17 27.28
N ASP A 132 -10.80 -12.09 27.50
CA ASP A 132 -10.24 -11.53 28.73
C ASP A 132 -10.28 -10.00 28.67
N ASN A 133 -11.42 -9.46 29.08
CA ASN A 133 -11.65 -8.02 29.10
C ASN A 133 -10.88 -7.29 30.21
N GLU A 134 -10.07 -7.96 31.02
CA GLU A 134 -9.25 -7.30 32.05
C GLU A 134 -7.92 -6.79 31.48
N ARG A 135 -7.40 -7.43 30.43
CA ARG A 135 -6.12 -7.06 29.82
C ARG A 135 -6.24 -5.84 28.91
N ALA A 136 -5.11 -5.16 28.72
CA ALA A 136 -5.01 -4.12 27.71
C ALA A 136 -4.94 -4.76 26.31
N SER A 137 -5.84 -4.35 25.42
CA SER A 137 -6.00 -4.90 24.08
C SER A 137 -4.77 -4.68 23.17
N TRP A 138 -3.97 -3.65 23.43
CA TRP A 138 -2.72 -3.44 22.71
C TRP A 138 -1.70 -4.58 22.94
N LEU A 139 -1.76 -5.32 24.05
CA LEU A 139 -0.90 -6.49 24.26
C LEU A 139 -1.24 -7.61 23.27
N GLU A 140 -2.52 -7.82 23.01
CA GLU A 140 -3.01 -8.79 22.04
C GLU A 140 -2.57 -8.39 20.64
N LEU A 141 -2.63 -7.09 20.30
CA LEU A 141 -2.09 -6.57 19.04
C LEU A 141 -0.58 -6.84 18.90
N LEU A 142 0.23 -6.47 19.91
CA LEU A 142 1.68 -6.68 19.83
C LEU A 142 2.03 -8.17 19.74
N SER A 143 1.30 -9.03 20.45
CA SER A 143 1.46 -10.49 20.38
C SER A 143 1.08 -11.04 19.01
N ALA A 144 -0.01 -10.54 18.40
CA ALA A 144 -0.43 -10.91 17.07
C ALA A 144 0.62 -10.54 16.00
N VAL A 145 1.25 -9.36 16.13
CA VAL A 145 2.33 -8.93 15.23
C VAL A 145 3.58 -9.80 15.39
N GLN A 146 4.02 -10.09 16.61
CA GLN A 146 5.16 -10.98 16.84
C GLN A 146 4.90 -12.39 16.31
N ARG A 147 3.67 -12.88 16.48
CA ARG A 147 3.23 -14.17 15.92
C ARG A 147 3.22 -14.15 14.41
N MET A 148 2.72 -13.07 13.79
CA MET A 148 2.73 -12.90 12.34
C MET A 148 4.12 -13.10 11.76
N GLU A 149 5.13 -12.38 12.27
CA GLU A 149 6.49 -12.47 11.73
C GLU A 149 7.13 -13.84 11.98
N ARG A 150 6.89 -14.45 13.15
CA ARG A 150 7.40 -15.79 13.47
C ARG A 150 6.77 -16.87 12.57
N ASP A 151 5.45 -16.89 12.48
CA ASP A 151 4.69 -17.90 11.73
C ASP A 151 5.00 -17.77 10.22
N SER A 152 5.06 -16.54 9.69
CA SER A 152 5.41 -16.32 8.28
C SER A 152 6.85 -16.67 7.96
N SER A 153 7.80 -16.38 8.86
CA SER A 153 9.21 -16.75 8.69
C SER A 153 9.39 -18.27 8.72
N ALA A 154 8.72 -18.96 9.65
CA ALA A 154 8.74 -20.42 9.74
C ALA A 154 8.14 -21.07 8.48
N TRP A 155 7.00 -20.55 8.00
CA TRP A 155 6.36 -21.01 6.77
C TRP A 155 7.25 -20.79 5.54
N GLN A 156 7.86 -19.61 5.39
CA GLN A 156 8.79 -19.33 4.30
C GLN A 156 10.01 -20.27 4.34
N ALA A 157 10.59 -20.50 5.52
CA ALA A 157 11.68 -21.46 5.68
C ALA A 157 11.26 -22.89 5.28
N GLN A 158 10.00 -23.28 5.51
CA GLN A 158 9.46 -24.56 5.03
C GLN A 158 9.37 -24.62 3.51
N GLN A 159 8.92 -23.55 2.84
CA GLN A 159 8.90 -23.48 1.37
C GLN A 159 10.31 -23.60 0.77
N TYR A 160 11.30 -22.94 1.40
CA TYR A 160 12.70 -23.05 1.02
C TYR A 160 13.28 -24.46 1.25
N ARG A 161 12.90 -25.16 2.33
CA ARG A 161 13.32 -26.55 2.53
C ARG A 161 12.73 -27.49 1.47
N ALA A 162 11.49 -27.23 1.05
CA ALA A 162 10.86 -27.95 -0.05
C ALA A 162 11.53 -27.68 -1.42
N LYS A 163 12.47 -26.73 -1.52
CA LYS A 163 13.24 -26.39 -2.73
C LYS A 163 14.40 -27.37 -3.02
N ALA A 164 14.87 -28.18 -2.06
CA ALA A 164 16.12 -28.96 -2.18
C ALA A 164 15.92 -30.50 -2.14
N PRO A 165 16.71 -31.32 -2.90
CA PRO A 165 17.77 -31.01 -3.89
C PRO A 165 17.43 -31.43 -5.36
N PRO A 166 18.26 -31.06 -6.36
CA PRO A 166 18.26 -31.69 -7.69
C PRO A 166 18.68 -33.16 -7.60
N ARG A 167 18.20 -33.96 -8.56
CA ARG A 167 18.75 -35.30 -8.82
C ARG A 167 20.26 -35.18 -9.10
N SER A 168 21.02 -36.16 -8.64
CA SER A 168 22.46 -36.32 -8.89
C SER A 168 22.83 -35.98 -10.35
N GLY A 169 23.63 -34.93 -10.57
CA GLY A 169 24.26 -34.65 -11.87
C GLY A 169 24.20 -33.21 -12.40
N GLU A 170 23.46 -32.29 -11.79
CA GLU A 170 23.45 -30.87 -12.22
C GLU A 170 24.21 -29.99 -11.23
N ASP A 171 25.09 -29.13 -11.77
CA ASP A 171 25.79 -28.06 -11.04
C ASP A 171 24.78 -27.29 -10.19
N SER A 172 24.81 -27.59 -8.88
CA SER A 172 23.77 -27.15 -7.97
C SER A 172 23.98 -25.67 -7.70
N GLU A 173 23.05 -24.80 -8.13
CA GLU A 173 22.99 -23.45 -7.57
C GLU A 173 23.02 -23.56 -6.03
N PRO A 174 23.86 -22.78 -5.33
CA PRO A 174 24.01 -22.90 -3.89
C PRO A 174 22.65 -22.78 -3.21
N CYS A 175 22.42 -23.56 -2.15
CA CYS A 175 21.21 -23.50 -1.34
C CYS A 175 21.02 -22.06 -0.81
N GLN A 176 20.26 -21.25 -1.54
CA GLN A 176 19.93 -19.89 -1.13
C GLN A 176 19.05 -19.96 0.12
N MET A 177 19.50 -19.36 1.20
CA MET A 177 18.67 -19.14 2.38
C MET A 177 17.57 -18.13 2.06
N PRO A 178 16.41 -18.18 2.75
CA PRO A 178 15.43 -17.10 2.64
C PRO A 178 16.09 -15.76 3.02
N PRO A 179 15.77 -14.66 2.31
CA PRO A 179 16.26 -13.33 2.67
C PRO A 179 15.80 -12.98 4.09
N THR A 180 16.66 -12.32 4.87
CA THR A 180 16.31 -11.93 6.24
C THR A 180 15.40 -10.70 6.23
N GLN A 181 14.55 -10.57 7.25
CA GLN A 181 13.65 -9.42 7.41
C GLN A 181 14.40 -8.07 7.37
N MET A 182 15.59 -7.99 7.96
CA MET A 182 16.41 -6.76 7.99
C MET A 182 16.91 -6.36 6.59
N GLU A 183 17.13 -7.34 5.71
CA GLU A 183 17.65 -7.09 4.36
C GLU A 183 16.56 -6.67 3.38
N CYS A 184 15.33 -7.20 3.53
CA CYS A 184 14.33 -7.12 2.47
C CYS A 184 13.00 -6.44 2.85
N HIS A 185 12.65 -6.33 4.15
CA HIS A 185 11.41 -5.67 4.53
C HIS A 185 11.58 -4.14 4.56
N THR A 186 10.61 -3.42 4.01
CA THR A 186 10.52 -1.94 4.12
C THR A 186 9.34 -1.51 4.98
N LEU A 187 8.51 -2.45 5.43
CA LEU A 187 7.41 -2.26 6.36
C LEU A 187 7.53 -3.22 7.54
N ALA A 188 7.76 -2.67 8.73
CA ALA A 188 7.71 -3.40 9.99
C ALA A 188 7.01 -2.57 11.08
N VAL A 189 6.45 -3.25 12.07
CA VAL A 189 5.86 -2.61 13.25
C VAL A 189 6.95 -2.40 14.29
N ALA A 190 7.02 -1.21 14.85
CA ALA A 190 7.96 -0.85 15.88
C ALA A 190 7.26 -0.14 17.04
N ILE A 191 7.89 -0.22 18.21
CA ILE A 191 7.38 0.39 19.44
C ILE A 191 8.44 1.22 20.16
N GLN A 192 7.97 2.20 20.91
CA GLN A 192 8.76 2.95 21.89
C GLN A 192 7.98 3.04 23.21
N GLY A 193 8.66 2.86 24.34
CA GLY A 193 8.06 3.11 25.65
C GLY A 193 7.92 4.60 25.93
N LYS A 194 6.70 5.07 26.19
CA LYS A 194 6.43 6.44 26.65
C LYS A 194 6.04 6.43 28.12
N GLN A 195 6.75 7.22 28.93
CA GLN A 195 6.43 7.43 30.34
C GLN A 195 5.09 8.15 30.49
N ARG A 196 4.24 7.67 31.40
CA ARG A 196 2.93 8.22 31.74
C ARG A 196 2.71 8.20 33.25
N SER A 197 1.88 9.12 33.75
CA SER A 197 1.39 9.12 35.13
C SER A 197 -0.09 8.79 35.14
N TRP A 198 -0.52 7.89 36.02
CA TRP A 198 -1.93 7.51 36.14
C TRP A 198 -2.84 8.69 36.46
N VAL A 199 -2.34 9.69 37.20
CA VAL A 199 -3.07 10.92 37.55
C VAL A 199 -3.52 11.70 36.32
N THR A 200 -2.76 11.60 35.21
CA THR A 200 -3.07 12.27 33.94
C THR A 200 -4.04 11.49 33.05
N MET A 201 -4.47 10.29 33.46
CA MET A 201 -5.42 9.48 32.69
C MET A 201 -6.82 10.07 32.80
N PRO A 202 -7.56 10.20 31.67
CA PRO A 202 -8.98 10.52 31.69
C PRO A 202 -9.78 9.55 32.56
N ARG A 203 -10.81 10.06 33.24
CA ARG A 203 -11.63 9.25 34.17
C ARG A 203 -12.41 8.13 33.49
N SER A 204 -12.69 8.26 32.19
CA SER A 204 -13.34 7.23 31.38
C SER A 204 -12.43 6.01 31.12
N ILE A 205 -11.14 6.11 31.43
CA ILE A 205 -10.16 5.07 31.14
C ILE A 205 -9.88 4.28 32.41
N THR A 206 -10.19 2.98 32.35
CA THR A 206 -9.92 2.02 33.43
C THR A 206 -8.60 1.28 33.24
N LYS A 207 -7.98 1.35 32.06
CA LYS A 207 -6.76 0.61 31.73
C LYS A 207 -5.73 1.46 30.99
N PRO A 208 -4.43 1.17 31.13
CA PRO A 208 -3.38 1.79 30.34
C PRO A 208 -3.58 1.61 28.83
N TYR A 209 -3.63 2.72 28.08
CA TYR A 209 -3.76 2.70 26.63
C TYR A 209 -2.42 2.89 25.91
N ALA A 210 -2.29 2.29 24.73
CA ALA A 210 -1.22 2.57 23.78
C ALA A 210 -1.55 3.78 22.90
N THR A 211 -0.55 4.36 22.25
CA THR A 211 -0.73 5.48 21.31
C THR A 211 -0.20 5.12 19.94
N THR A 212 -0.95 5.43 18.90
CA THR A 212 -0.51 5.36 17.51
C THR A 212 -1.15 6.50 16.71
N THR A 213 -0.94 6.54 15.39
CA THR A 213 -1.67 7.43 14.49
C THR A 213 -2.68 6.63 13.70
N ILE A 214 -3.76 7.26 13.24
CA ILE A 214 -4.78 6.57 12.44
C ILE A 214 -4.19 5.92 11.18
N CYS A 215 -3.18 6.54 10.54
CA CYS A 215 -2.56 5.94 9.37
C CYS A 215 -1.78 4.66 9.73
N HIS A 216 -0.97 4.68 10.78
CA HIS A 216 -0.26 3.50 11.24
C HIS A 216 -1.22 2.40 11.73
N LEU A 217 -2.33 2.75 12.36
CA LEU A 217 -3.36 1.78 12.72
C LEU A 217 -3.90 1.06 11.48
N ILE A 218 -4.29 1.80 10.44
CA ILE A 218 -4.79 1.22 9.19
C ILE A 218 -3.72 0.34 8.52
N GLU A 219 -2.47 0.79 8.49
CA GLU A 219 -1.33 0.04 7.95
C GLU A 219 -1.08 -1.27 8.72
N MET A 220 -1.13 -1.24 10.06
CA MET A 220 -0.96 -2.43 10.90
C MET A 220 -2.10 -3.44 10.73
N MET A 221 -3.35 -2.96 10.65
CA MET A 221 -4.51 -3.84 10.43
C MET A 221 -4.39 -4.57 9.09
N ALA A 222 -4.03 -3.84 8.03
CA ALA A 222 -3.80 -4.43 6.72
C ALA A 222 -2.67 -5.47 6.76
N ALA A 223 -1.54 -5.17 7.43
CA ALA A 223 -0.43 -6.12 7.58
C ALA A 223 -0.86 -7.43 8.26
N LEU A 224 -1.75 -7.38 9.25
CA LEU A 224 -2.32 -8.55 9.93
C LEU A 224 -3.38 -9.31 9.12
N GLY A 225 -3.75 -8.82 7.93
CA GLY A 225 -4.82 -9.39 7.11
C GLY A 225 -6.23 -9.02 7.59
N ILE A 226 -6.36 -7.91 8.31
CA ILE A 226 -7.63 -7.36 8.82
C ILE A 226 -8.11 -6.29 7.83
N TYR A 227 -9.36 -6.40 7.39
CA TYR A 227 -9.99 -5.45 6.48
C TYR A 227 -11.14 -4.71 7.18
N TRP A 228 -11.47 -3.53 6.67
CA TRP A 228 -12.49 -2.67 7.28
C TRP A 228 -13.88 -3.07 6.79
N THR A 229 -14.82 -3.28 7.72
CA THR A 229 -16.23 -3.55 7.41
C THR A 229 -17.12 -2.33 7.65
N GLU A 230 -16.74 -1.46 8.60
CA GLU A 230 -17.34 -0.15 8.81
C GLU A 230 -16.24 0.89 9.04
N PHE A 231 -16.32 2.00 8.32
CA PHE A 231 -15.39 3.14 8.47
C PHE A 231 -16.18 4.44 8.36
N ASP A 232 -16.95 4.78 9.39
CA ASP A 232 -17.79 5.97 9.42
C ASP A 232 -17.18 7.05 10.33
N ARG A 233 -16.49 8.01 9.71
CA ARG A 233 -15.91 9.16 10.42
C ARG A 233 -16.93 10.18 10.91
N ARG A 234 -18.16 10.20 10.37
CA ARG A 234 -19.18 11.17 10.80
C ARG A 234 -19.83 10.73 12.10
N ARG A 235 -19.98 9.41 12.28
CA ARG A 235 -20.55 8.80 13.49
C ARG A 235 -19.50 8.29 14.46
N ASP A 236 -18.21 8.47 14.16
CA ASP A 236 -17.08 7.94 14.92
C ASP A 236 -17.21 6.42 15.17
N ARG A 237 -17.69 5.67 14.18
CA ARG A 237 -17.87 4.20 14.25
C ARG A 237 -16.91 3.49 13.32
N TYR A 238 -16.12 2.59 13.90
CA TYR A 238 -15.09 1.87 13.18
C TYR A 238 -15.15 0.39 13.53
N ARG A 239 -15.18 -0.46 12.49
CA ARG A 239 -15.13 -1.90 12.64
C ARG A 239 -14.25 -2.51 11.56
N ALA A 240 -13.33 -3.37 11.98
CA ALA A 240 -12.50 -4.16 11.09
C ALA A 240 -12.48 -5.61 11.56
N GLU A 241 -12.42 -6.54 10.63
CA GLU A 241 -12.29 -7.96 10.92
C GLU A 241 -11.47 -8.67 9.83
N GLY A 242 -10.83 -9.77 10.19
CA GLY A 242 -10.05 -10.57 9.25
C GLY A 242 -8.97 -11.37 9.95
N ASN A 243 -8.61 -12.51 9.34
CA ASN A 243 -7.56 -13.40 9.83
C ASN A 243 -7.68 -13.79 11.33
N GLY A 244 -8.91 -13.92 11.85
CA GLY A 244 -9.16 -14.28 13.25
C GLY A 244 -9.13 -13.12 14.26
N PHE A 245 -8.99 -11.88 13.80
CA PHE A 245 -8.94 -10.68 14.63
C PHE A 245 -10.09 -9.71 14.33
N MET A 246 -10.51 -8.98 15.36
CA MET A 246 -11.51 -7.93 15.28
C MET A 246 -10.96 -6.65 15.91
N LEU A 247 -11.24 -5.52 15.27
CA LEU A 247 -10.94 -4.19 15.80
C LEU A 247 -12.25 -3.40 15.87
N MET A 248 -12.55 -2.87 17.04
CA MET A 248 -13.69 -1.97 17.27
C MET A 248 -13.16 -0.60 17.68
N GLY A 249 -13.66 0.47 17.08
CA GLY A 249 -13.27 1.84 17.43
C GLY A 249 -14.47 2.73 17.70
N GLU A 250 -14.33 3.55 18.74
CA GLU A 250 -15.32 4.53 19.17
C GLU A 250 -14.64 5.80 19.69
N ARG A 251 -15.41 6.87 19.83
CA ARG A 251 -14.91 8.12 20.41
C ARG A 251 -15.17 8.17 21.91
N LEU A 252 -14.10 8.33 22.68
CA LEU A 252 -14.15 8.66 24.10
C LEU A 252 -14.08 10.19 24.27
N SER A 253 -15.00 10.77 25.04
CA SER A 253 -15.16 12.23 25.19
C SER A 253 -13.88 12.96 25.59
N ASP A 254 -13.08 12.38 26.48
CA ASP A 254 -11.92 13.04 27.09
C ASP A 254 -10.57 12.63 26.48
N LEU A 255 -10.57 11.65 25.57
CA LEU A 255 -9.34 11.10 24.97
C LEU A 255 -9.30 11.28 23.44
N GLY A 256 -10.43 11.08 22.77
CA GLY A 256 -10.53 10.98 21.31
C GLY A 256 -10.86 9.57 20.85
N LEU A 257 -10.38 9.18 19.66
CA LEU A 257 -10.66 7.86 19.08
C LEU A 257 -9.86 6.77 19.80
N CYS A 258 -10.59 5.82 20.39
CA CYS A 258 -10.02 4.66 21.08
C CYS A 258 -10.47 3.38 20.39
N PHE A 259 -9.55 2.42 20.27
CA PHE A 259 -9.77 1.15 19.63
C PHE A 259 -9.53 -0.01 20.60
N SER A 260 -10.32 -1.06 20.47
CA SER A 260 -10.15 -2.34 21.17
C SER A 260 -9.83 -3.42 20.15
N PHE A 261 -8.68 -4.08 20.33
CA PHE A 261 -8.24 -5.21 19.51
C PHE A 261 -8.56 -6.54 20.19
N GLN A 262 -9.15 -7.48 19.45
CA GLN A 262 -9.58 -8.77 20.01
C GLN A 262 -9.25 -9.91 19.05
N THR A 263 -8.86 -11.06 19.61
CA THR A 263 -8.74 -12.32 18.88
C THR A 263 -10.03 -13.11 19.06
N TYR A 264 -10.71 -13.46 17.96
CA TYR A 264 -11.97 -14.22 18.00
C TYR A 264 -11.90 -15.55 17.25
N GLY A 265 -10.83 -15.80 16.49
CA GLY A 265 -10.67 -17.00 15.68
C GLY A 265 -9.21 -17.40 15.45
N LYS A 266 -9.02 -18.47 14.68
CA LYS A 266 -7.68 -18.93 14.27
C LYS A 266 -7.09 -17.97 13.24
N CYS A 267 -5.87 -17.51 13.48
CA CYS A 267 -5.08 -16.75 12.51
C CYS A 267 -4.08 -17.65 11.79
N GLN A 268 -3.80 -17.34 10.53
CA GLN A 268 -2.73 -17.98 9.75
C GLN A 268 -1.92 -16.87 9.06
N PHE A 269 -0.61 -17.07 8.94
CA PHE A 269 0.31 -16.13 8.29
C PHE A 269 1.21 -16.90 7.31
N ASN A 270 0.58 -17.67 6.44
CA ASN A 270 1.26 -18.48 5.42
C ASN A 270 1.25 -17.74 4.07
N SER A 271 0.55 -18.27 3.06
CA SER A 271 0.33 -17.60 1.78
C SER A 271 -0.53 -16.33 1.89
N ASN A 272 -1.27 -16.16 2.98
CA ASN A 272 -2.11 -14.98 3.24
C ASN A 272 -1.39 -13.85 3.98
N ARG A 273 -0.08 -13.97 4.26
CA ARG A 273 0.73 -12.88 4.82
C ARG A 273 0.83 -11.75 3.78
N VAL A 274 0.39 -10.55 4.18
CA VAL A 274 0.55 -9.35 3.36
C VAL A 274 2.02 -9.02 3.18
N ILE A 275 2.41 -8.63 1.97
CA ILE A 275 3.82 -8.34 1.64
C ILE A 275 4.33 -7.20 2.54
N PRO A 276 5.49 -7.35 3.22
CA PRO A 276 6.05 -6.31 4.09
C PRO A 276 6.83 -5.23 3.31
N ALA A 277 6.16 -4.61 2.34
CA ALA A 277 6.69 -3.56 1.47
C ALA A 277 6.04 -2.20 1.76
N ASP A 278 6.77 -1.09 1.58
CA ASP A 278 6.29 0.27 1.87
C ASP A 278 5.13 0.69 0.95
N GLU A 279 5.14 0.22 -0.30
CA GLU A 279 4.12 0.47 -1.33
C GLU A 279 2.73 0.01 -0.89
N ILE A 280 2.66 -1.01 -0.03
CA ILE A 280 1.41 -1.53 0.55
C ILE A 280 0.67 -0.46 1.34
N LYS A 281 1.39 0.49 1.95
CA LYS A 281 0.80 1.59 2.72
C LYS A 281 -0.10 2.44 1.83
N GLU A 282 0.27 2.67 0.57
CA GLU A 282 -0.56 3.43 -0.37
C GLU A 282 -1.84 2.69 -0.74
N LEU A 283 -1.74 1.38 -0.99
CA LEU A 283 -2.89 0.54 -1.31
C LEU A 283 -3.93 0.56 -0.18
N CYS A 284 -3.48 0.59 1.09
CA CYS A 284 -4.35 0.74 2.25
C CYS A 284 -5.22 2.00 2.20
N PHE A 285 -4.85 3.03 1.44
CA PHE A 285 -5.62 4.27 1.30
C PHE A 285 -6.24 4.42 -0.10
N GLY A 286 -6.22 3.37 -0.92
CA GLY A 286 -6.74 3.40 -2.29
C GLY A 286 -5.88 4.19 -3.27
N TYR A 287 -4.63 4.48 -2.89
CA TYR A 287 -3.63 5.03 -3.79
C TYR A 287 -2.85 3.89 -4.44
N VAL A 288 -2.71 3.94 -5.76
CA VAL A 288 -2.04 2.90 -6.55
C VAL A 288 -0.77 3.49 -7.18
N PRO A 289 0.42 3.06 -6.74
CA PRO A 289 1.69 3.36 -7.41
C PRO A 289 1.69 2.85 -8.84
N THR A 290 2.19 3.61 -9.81
CA THR A 290 2.31 3.11 -11.19
C THR A 290 3.75 2.96 -11.66
N ILE A 291 3.93 2.23 -12.76
CA ILE A 291 5.19 2.10 -13.52
C ILE A 291 5.77 3.42 -14.04
N TYR A 292 5.02 4.53 -13.95
CA TYR A 292 5.50 5.86 -14.37
C TYR A 292 6.01 6.71 -13.22
N ARG A 293 6.05 6.20 -11.98
CA ARG A 293 6.64 6.89 -10.85
C ARG A 293 8.16 7.06 -11.05
N GLU A 294 8.67 8.26 -10.82
CA GLU A 294 10.10 8.59 -11.02
C GLU A 294 10.93 8.47 -9.73
N THR A 295 10.33 8.74 -8.58
CA THR A 295 10.99 8.67 -7.27
C THR A 295 10.13 7.90 -6.28
N LEU A 296 10.72 6.92 -5.59
CA LEU A 296 10.14 6.33 -4.38
C LEU A 296 10.30 7.34 -3.23
N ASP A 297 9.49 8.39 -3.22
CA ASP A 297 9.54 9.34 -2.11
C ASP A 297 8.88 8.74 -0.87
N GLN A 298 9.72 8.34 0.09
CA GLN A 298 9.30 7.80 1.39
C GLN A 298 8.74 8.90 2.32
N ARG A 299 8.81 10.18 1.95
CA ARG A 299 8.31 11.30 2.76
C ARG A 299 6.82 11.47 2.53
N ARG A 300 6.04 10.86 3.42
CA ARG A 300 4.55 10.82 3.44
C ARG A 300 3.83 12.17 3.65
N LEU A 301 4.45 13.31 3.35
CA LEU A 301 3.96 14.65 3.74
C LEU A 301 3.97 15.71 2.65
N GLU A 302 4.54 15.43 1.47
CA GLU A 302 4.34 16.36 0.36
C GLU A 302 2.98 16.06 -0.25
N GLU A 303 2.00 16.90 0.06
CA GLU A 303 0.83 17.08 -0.80
C GLU A 303 1.39 17.28 -2.21
N PHE A 304 1.10 16.33 -3.10
CA PHE A 304 1.58 16.35 -4.48
C PHE A 304 0.96 17.54 -5.21
N ASN A 305 1.57 18.72 -5.03
CA ASN A 305 1.10 19.98 -5.59
C ASN A 305 1.71 20.24 -6.99
N ASP A 306 2.37 19.23 -7.58
CA ASP A 306 2.84 19.30 -8.96
C ASP A 306 1.79 18.73 -9.91
N GLY A 307 1.13 19.67 -10.58
CA GLY A 307 -0.20 19.53 -11.16
C GLY A 307 -0.40 18.38 -12.16
N LEU A 308 -1.61 17.81 -12.09
CA LEU A 308 -2.47 17.30 -13.17
C LEU A 308 -1.90 16.46 -14.34
N GLN A 309 -0.61 16.13 -14.39
CA GLN A 309 0.05 15.57 -15.59
C GLN A 309 0.89 14.31 -15.34
N ASN A 310 1.07 13.85 -14.11
CA ASN A 310 1.88 12.68 -13.83
C ASN A 310 1.03 11.47 -13.45
N LEU A 311 1.00 10.46 -14.34
CA LEU A 311 0.39 9.14 -14.14
C LEU A 311 1.12 8.33 -13.06
N SER A 312 1.88 8.95 -12.15
CA SER A 312 2.72 8.30 -11.15
C SER A 312 1.93 7.59 -10.05
N HIS A 313 0.70 8.05 -9.79
CA HIS A 313 -0.25 7.44 -8.86
C HIS A 313 -1.65 7.50 -9.46
N LEU A 314 -2.49 6.52 -9.13
CA LEU A 314 -3.92 6.56 -9.35
C LEU A 314 -4.65 6.56 -8.01
N GLN A 315 -5.83 7.15 -7.97
CA GLN A 315 -6.76 7.05 -6.85
C GLN A 315 -7.90 6.12 -7.24
N MET A 316 -8.14 5.09 -6.44
CA MET A 316 -9.08 4.03 -6.77
C MET A 316 -10.01 3.65 -5.61
N ALA A 317 -10.04 4.42 -4.51
CA ALA A 317 -10.79 4.04 -3.30
C ALA A 317 -12.31 4.10 -3.48
N SER A 318 -12.80 4.92 -4.39
CA SER A 318 -14.22 5.10 -4.68
C SER A 318 -14.47 5.21 -6.18
N ARG A 319 -15.74 5.07 -6.60
CA ARG A 319 -16.10 5.24 -8.01
C ARG A 319 -15.72 6.63 -8.55
N ASN A 320 -15.87 7.68 -7.73
CA ASN A 320 -15.49 9.05 -8.12
C ASN A 320 -13.99 9.19 -8.32
N GLU A 321 -13.19 8.65 -7.39
CA GLU A 321 -11.72 8.65 -7.53
C GLU A 321 -11.25 7.85 -8.76
N ILE A 322 -11.91 6.72 -9.06
CA ILE A 322 -11.63 5.98 -10.30
C ILE A 322 -11.96 6.85 -11.52
N ALA A 323 -13.05 7.60 -11.50
CA ALA A 323 -13.42 8.50 -12.59
C ALA A 323 -12.39 9.64 -12.79
N GLU A 324 -11.84 10.18 -11.70
CA GLU A 324 -10.74 11.15 -11.74
C GLU A 324 -9.47 10.52 -12.34
N SER A 325 -9.14 9.28 -11.93
CA SER A 325 -8.03 8.52 -12.52
C SER A 325 -8.22 8.24 -14.01
N LEU A 326 -9.44 7.95 -14.47
CA LEU A 326 -9.76 7.80 -15.90
C LEU A 326 -9.58 9.13 -16.65
N THR A 327 -9.92 10.24 -16.02
CA THR A 327 -9.67 11.59 -16.58
C THR A 327 -8.18 11.87 -16.71
N LEU A 328 -7.37 11.47 -15.72
CA LEU A 328 -5.90 11.57 -15.78
C LEU A 328 -5.30 10.70 -16.88
N ILE A 329 -5.86 9.51 -17.12
CA ILE A 329 -5.51 8.64 -18.27
C ILE A 329 -5.92 9.30 -19.60
N GLY A 330 -6.87 10.23 -19.58
CA GLY A 330 -7.33 11.00 -20.73
C GLY A 330 -8.62 10.46 -21.36
N CYS A 331 -9.35 9.58 -20.67
CA CYS A 331 -10.62 9.05 -21.15
C CYS A 331 -11.65 10.17 -21.39
N ASN A 332 -12.56 9.95 -22.34
CA ASN A 332 -13.60 10.92 -22.65
C ASN A 332 -14.67 10.99 -21.54
N ASN A 333 -15.49 12.04 -21.57
CA ASN A 333 -16.53 12.25 -20.56
C ASN A 333 -17.55 11.11 -20.46
N ASN A 334 -17.84 10.41 -21.56
CA ASN A 334 -18.78 9.28 -21.54
C ASN A 334 -18.21 8.13 -20.71
N THR A 335 -16.94 7.81 -20.92
CA THR A 335 -16.23 6.77 -20.17
C THR A 335 -16.11 7.12 -18.68
N VAL A 336 -15.83 8.39 -18.36
CA VAL A 336 -15.78 8.89 -16.98
C VAL A 336 -17.16 8.82 -16.29
N ARG A 337 -18.24 9.08 -17.03
CA ARG A 337 -19.62 9.01 -16.52
C ARG A 337 -20.04 7.60 -16.11
N TYR A 338 -19.49 6.53 -16.69
CA TYR A 338 -19.78 5.18 -16.22
C TYR A 338 -19.39 4.95 -14.75
N PHE A 339 -18.41 5.72 -14.24
CA PHE A 339 -18.02 5.67 -12.82
C PHE A 339 -18.61 6.81 -11.99
N SER A 340 -18.83 7.99 -12.57
CA SER A 340 -19.40 9.16 -11.86
C SER A 340 -20.93 9.22 -11.82
N GLY A 341 -21.61 8.47 -12.68
CA GLY A 341 -23.06 8.52 -12.92
C GLY A 341 -23.90 7.59 -12.02
N SER A 342 -25.15 7.37 -12.41
CA SER A 342 -26.10 6.48 -11.73
C SER A 342 -25.54 5.06 -11.55
N GLU A 343 -25.96 4.36 -10.49
CA GLU A 343 -25.50 2.99 -10.16
C GLU A 343 -25.79 1.93 -11.24
N SER A 344 -26.48 2.28 -12.33
CA SER A 344 -26.87 1.36 -13.41
C SER A 344 -25.72 0.95 -14.35
N SER A 345 -24.67 1.77 -14.47
CA SER A 345 -23.60 1.51 -15.44
C SER A 345 -22.80 0.25 -15.13
N VAL A 346 -22.64 -0.61 -16.14
CA VAL A 346 -21.90 -1.87 -16.04
C VAL A 346 -20.41 -1.59 -16.16
N THR A 347 -19.67 -1.85 -15.08
CA THR A 347 -18.21 -1.62 -14.98
C THR A 347 -17.42 -2.91 -14.71
N SER A 348 -18.00 -4.07 -15.02
CA SER A 348 -17.40 -5.39 -14.81
C SER A 348 -17.79 -6.36 -15.93
N HIS A 349 -16.84 -7.18 -16.34
CA HIS A 349 -17.04 -8.34 -17.23
C HIS A 349 -16.77 -9.64 -16.43
N LEU A 350 -15.77 -10.42 -16.84
CA LEU A 350 -15.14 -11.49 -16.07
C LEU A 350 -14.70 -11.03 -14.67
N PHE A 351 -14.19 -9.81 -14.56
CA PHE A 351 -13.88 -9.12 -13.30
C PHE A 351 -14.04 -7.60 -13.45
N PRO A 352 -14.06 -6.81 -12.36
CA PRO A 352 -14.21 -5.35 -12.44
C PRO A 352 -13.08 -4.68 -13.22
N VAL A 353 -13.42 -3.72 -14.10
CA VAL A 353 -12.44 -2.98 -14.94
C VAL A 353 -11.38 -2.26 -14.09
N ALA A 354 -11.68 -1.94 -12.83
CA ALA A 354 -10.70 -1.39 -11.89
C ALA A 354 -9.47 -2.32 -11.70
N PHE A 355 -9.66 -3.64 -11.71
CA PHE A 355 -8.55 -4.60 -11.62
C PHE A 355 -7.77 -4.73 -12.94
N GLU A 356 -8.37 -4.40 -14.09
CA GLU A 356 -7.60 -4.27 -15.34
C GLU A 356 -6.65 -3.09 -15.25
N VAL A 357 -7.15 -1.92 -14.84
CA VAL A 357 -6.32 -0.72 -14.65
C VAL A 357 -5.21 -1.00 -13.65
N LEU A 358 -5.53 -1.69 -12.55
CA LEU A 358 -4.55 -2.11 -11.55
C LEU A 358 -3.47 -3.01 -12.17
N GLY A 359 -3.85 -4.09 -12.87
CA GLY A 359 -2.88 -4.99 -13.52
C GLY A 359 -2.08 -4.33 -14.64
N MET A 360 -2.66 -3.36 -15.35
CA MET A 360 -2.00 -2.67 -16.47
C MET A 360 -0.99 -1.60 -16.00
N LEU A 361 -1.23 -0.95 -14.86
CA LEU A 361 -0.44 0.21 -14.45
C LEU A 361 0.26 0.07 -13.10
N CYS A 362 -0.25 -0.73 -12.16
CA CYS A 362 0.30 -0.81 -10.80
C CYS A 362 1.74 -1.29 -10.83
N LEU A 363 2.60 -0.73 -9.98
CA LEU A 363 3.93 -1.28 -9.75
C LEU A 363 3.81 -2.76 -9.32
N PRO A 364 4.69 -3.65 -9.80
CA PRO A 364 4.82 -4.98 -9.23
C PRO A 364 5.29 -4.86 -7.77
N ILE A 365 4.50 -5.34 -6.82
CA ILE A 365 4.86 -5.31 -5.40
C ILE A 365 5.26 -6.72 -5.01
N HIS A 366 6.55 -7.02 -5.10
CA HIS A 366 7.08 -8.32 -4.69
C HIS A 366 8.49 -8.17 -4.15
N ILE A 367 8.76 -8.87 -3.04
CA ILE A 367 10.11 -8.93 -2.47
C ILE A 367 10.81 -10.14 -3.07
N GLN A 368 11.85 -9.90 -3.86
CA GLN A 368 12.61 -10.95 -4.53
C GLN A 368 13.12 -11.98 -3.51
N GLY A 369 12.86 -13.27 -3.77
CA GLY A 369 13.22 -14.34 -2.85
C GLY A 369 12.18 -14.62 -1.77
N THR A 370 10.99 -14.02 -1.81
CA THR A 370 9.91 -14.35 -0.87
C THR A 370 8.77 -15.09 -1.57
N PHE A 371 7.90 -15.73 -0.78
CA PHE A 371 6.70 -16.40 -1.29
C PHE A 371 5.42 -15.59 -1.05
N PHE A 372 5.55 -14.33 -0.63
CA PHE A 372 4.44 -13.47 -0.30
C PHE A 372 3.84 -12.84 -1.57
N THR A 373 2.53 -12.96 -1.70
CA THR A 373 1.74 -12.47 -2.85
C THR A 373 0.56 -11.60 -2.43
N TYR A 374 0.22 -11.58 -1.14
CA TYR A 374 -1.00 -10.95 -0.64
C TYR A 374 -0.84 -9.44 -0.52
N VAL A 375 -1.79 -8.67 -1.05
CA VAL A 375 -1.82 -7.21 -0.97
C VAL A 375 -3.21 -6.71 -0.55
N PRO A 376 -3.32 -5.53 0.11
CA PRO A 376 -4.62 -4.91 0.38
C PRO A 376 -5.32 -4.51 -0.91
N ASN A 377 -6.65 -4.59 -0.94
CA ASN A 377 -7.43 -4.17 -2.08
C ASN A 377 -7.62 -2.63 -2.10
N PRO A 378 -7.04 -1.91 -3.08
CA PRO A 378 -7.19 -0.45 -3.15
C PRO A 378 -8.52 0.00 -3.76
N THR A 379 -9.40 -0.92 -4.15
CA THR A 379 -10.63 -0.64 -4.92
C THR A 379 -11.90 -0.92 -4.11
N PRO A 380 -13.04 -0.27 -4.42
CA PRO A 380 -14.32 -0.55 -3.76
C PRO A 380 -14.96 -1.87 -4.25
N TYR A 381 -14.31 -2.61 -5.15
CA TYR A 381 -14.85 -3.82 -5.76
C TYR A 381 -14.26 -5.08 -5.14
N ARG A 382 -15.06 -6.14 -5.05
CA ARG A 382 -14.58 -7.44 -4.54
C ARG A 382 -13.78 -8.18 -5.60
N TRP A 383 -12.74 -8.88 -5.15
CA TRP A 383 -11.96 -9.82 -5.97
C TRP A 383 -12.39 -11.26 -5.65
N ASP A 384 -13.19 -11.87 -6.53
CA ASP A 384 -13.70 -13.23 -6.32
C ASP A 384 -13.13 -14.24 -7.31
N LYS A 385 -11.99 -14.86 -6.96
CA LYS A 385 -11.34 -15.91 -7.76
C LYS A 385 -12.21 -17.16 -7.98
N ARG A 386 -13.37 -17.31 -7.31
CA ARG A 386 -14.30 -18.41 -7.62
C ARG A 386 -15.03 -18.21 -8.94
N SER A 387 -15.05 -16.98 -9.45
CA SER A 387 -15.79 -16.62 -10.67
C SER A 387 -14.96 -16.78 -11.96
N PHE A 388 -13.63 -16.88 -11.86
CA PHE A 388 -12.73 -17.07 -13.00
C PHE A 388 -11.38 -17.69 -12.62
N SER A 389 -10.67 -18.26 -13.59
CA SER A 389 -9.30 -18.75 -13.42
C SER A 389 -8.29 -17.92 -14.22
N LEU A 390 -7.27 -17.39 -13.53
CA LEU A 390 -6.18 -16.64 -14.18
C LEU A 390 -5.26 -17.54 -15.00
N VAL A 391 -5.10 -18.80 -14.60
CA VAL A 391 -4.37 -19.82 -15.38
C VAL A 391 -5.05 -20.03 -16.73
N LYS A 392 -6.37 -20.27 -16.72
CA LYS A 392 -7.15 -20.41 -17.97
C LYS A 392 -7.12 -19.13 -18.80
N LEU A 393 -7.12 -17.96 -18.15
CA LEU A 393 -7.00 -16.67 -18.83
C LEU A 393 -5.63 -16.52 -19.53
N MET A 394 -4.54 -16.93 -18.88
CA MET A 394 -3.20 -16.93 -19.47
C MET A 394 -3.11 -17.91 -20.65
N GLN A 395 -3.70 -19.10 -20.51
CA GLN A 395 -3.78 -20.10 -21.60
C GLN A 395 -4.59 -19.57 -22.80
N ALA A 396 -5.73 -18.91 -22.54
CA ALA A 396 -6.51 -18.26 -23.58
C ALA A 396 -5.71 -17.13 -24.26
N PHE A 397 -5.06 -16.26 -23.49
CA PHE A 397 -4.20 -15.22 -24.05
C PHE A 397 -3.12 -15.82 -24.97
N ARG A 398 -2.45 -16.89 -24.55
CA ARG A 398 -1.44 -17.60 -25.35
C ARG A 398 -2.01 -18.12 -26.67
N LYS A 399 -3.19 -18.75 -26.64
CA LYS A 399 -3.89 -19.27 -27.83
C LYS A 399 -4.11 -18.16 -28.86
N TYR A 400 -4.66 -17.02 -28.45
CA TYR A 400 -4.93 -15.91 -29.35
C TYR A 400 -3.67 -15.13 -29.77
N PHE A 401 -2.68 -15.01 -28.88
CA PHE A 401 -1.42 -14.31 -29.15
C PHE A 401 -0.53 -15.01 -30.18
N ASN A 402 -0.57 -16.36 -30.19
CA ASN A 402 0.15 -17.21 -31.15
C ASN A 402 -0.66 -17.53 -32.42
N GLY A 403 -1.97 -17.26 -32.43
CA GLY A 403 -2.81 -17.42 -33.61
C GLY A 403 -2.45 -16.45 -34.74
N GLU A 404 -3.03 -16.66 -35.92
CA GLU A 404 -2.89 -15.70 -37.02
C GLU A 404 -3.49 -14.36 -36.59
N PRO A 405 -2.72 -13.26 -36.67
CA PRO A 405 -3.28 -11.95 -36.37
C PRO A 405 -4.41 -11.66 -37.36
N PRO A 406 -5.49 -10.98 -36.94
CA PRO A 406 -6.44 -10.41 -37.87
C PRO A 406 -5.67 -9.66 -38.95
N SER A 407 -6.00 -9.89 -40.23
CA SER A 407 -5.33 -9.35 -41.41
C SER A 407 -5.19 -7.81 -41.46
N VAL A 408 -5.78 -7.12 -40.49
CA VAL A 408 -5.85 -5.67 -40.30
C VAL A 408 -4.76 -5.12 -39.36
N LEU A 409 -4.06 -5.97 -38.58
CA LEU A 409 -3.06 -5.50 -37.61
C LEU A 409 -1.68 -5.27 -38.28
N PRO A 410 -1.06 -4.09 -38.11
CA PRO A 410 0.27 -3.80 -38.65
C PRO A 410 1.36 -4.69 -38.05
N GLY A 411 2.52 -4.77 -38.73
CA GLY A 411 3.64 -5.62 -38.36
C GLY A 411 4.10 -5.45 -36.91
N ARG A 412 4.13 -6.57 -36.19
CA ARG A 412 4.57 -6.68 -34.78
C ARG A 412 6.09 -6.65 -34.68
N ASN A 413 6.62 -6.10 -33.59
CA ASN A 413 8.06 -6.22 -33.33
C ASN A 413 8.40 -7.69 -32.99
N SER A 414 9.19 -8.34 -33.85
CA SER A 414 9.56 -9.76 -33.72
C SER A 414 10.29 -10.08 -32.42
N ARG A 415 11.05 -9.12 -31.87
CA ARG A 415 11.78 -9.30 -30.61
C ARG A 415 10.82 -9.32 -29.42
N LEU A 416 9.89 -8.37 -29.36
CA LEU A 416 8.88 -8.30 -28.30
C LEU A 416 7.95 -9.51 -28.33
N GLN A 417 7.54 -9.93 -29.53
CA GLN A 417 6.77 -11.15 -29.71
C GLN A 417 7.53 -12.37 -29.18
N ARG A 418 8.82 -12.51 -29.52
CA ARG A 418 9.65 -13.61 -29.03
C ARG A 418 9.80 -13.57 -27.50
N THR A 419 10.00 -12.39 -26.90
CA THR A 419 10.10 -12.25 -25.45
C THR A 419 8.84 -12.74 -24.74
N ILE A 420 7.65 -12.29 -25.16
CA ILE A 420 6.38 -12.76 -24.57
C ILE A 420 6.20 -14.27 -24.81
N GLN A 421 6.53 -14.78 -25.99
CA GLN A 421 6.46 -16.22 -26.27
C GLN A 421 7.39 -17.05 -25.38
N THR A 422 8.58 -16.54 -25.07
CA THR A 422 9.52 -17.19 -24.15
C THR A 422 8.91 -17.27 -22.75
N HIS A 423 8.40 -16.16 -22.22
CA HIS A 423 7.74 -16.15 -20.89
C HIS A 423 6.54 -17.10 -20.84
N LEU A 424 5.69 -17.10 -21.88
CA LEU A 424 4.54 -18.01 -21.96
C LEU A 424 4.98 -19.48 -21.94
N LYS A 425 6.03 -19.85 -22.67
CA LYS A 425 6.59 -21.21 -22.63
C LYS A 425 7.11 -21.56 -21.24
N THR A 426 7.86 -20.65 -20.62
CA THR A 426 8.35 -20.83 -19.25
C THR A 426 7.21 -21.07 -18.26
N PHE A 427 6.06 -20.40 -18.44
CA PHE A 427 4.87 -20.63 -17.60
C PHE A 427 4.20 -21.98 -17.86
N ASP A 428 4.31 -22.56 -19.06
CA ASP A 428 3.75 -23.90 -19.34
C ASP A 428 4.62 -25.00 -18.74
N ASP A 429 5.95 -24.80 -18.76
CA ASP A 429 6.93 -25.74 -18.22
C ASP A 429 6.88 -25.78 -16.67
N LEU A 430 6.35 -24.73 -16.05
CA LEU A 430 6.25 -24.56 -14.61
C LEU A 430 4.80 -24.73 -14.15
N ASP A 431 4.53 -25.78 -13.39
CA ASP A 431 3.21 -25.99 -12.80
C ASP A 431 3.03 -25.14 -11.53
N GLU A 432 2.06 -24.22 -11.55
CA GLU A 432 1.67 -23.41 -10.37
C GLU A 432 1.22 -24.30 -9.18
N SER A 433 0.68 -25.49 -9.48
CA SER A 433 0.05 -26.37 -8.49
C SER A 433 1.01 -27.37 -7.82
N THR A 434 2.26 -27.47 -8.27
CA THR A 434 3.23 -28.47 -7.83
C THR A 434 4.43 -27.84 -7.10
N SER A 435 4.84 -28.46 -5.97
CA SER A 435 6.09 -28.26 -5.20
C SER A 435 6.55 -26.83 -4.83
N GLY A 436 7.30 -26.69 -3.72
CA GLY A 436 7.86 -25.38 -3.32
C GLY A 436 8.85 -24.79 -4.34
N ARG A 437 9.51 -25.64 -5.14
CA ARG A 437 10.48 -25.22 -6.17
C ARG A 437 9.81 -24.63 -7.41
N ASP A 438 8.82 -25.31 -7.98
CA ASP A 438 8.20 -24.85 -9.24
C ASP A 438 7.39 -23.58 -8.99
N ARG A 439 6.69 -23.49 -7.86
CA ARG A 439 6.06 -22.24 -7.42
C ARG A 439 7.05 -21.07 -7.29
N PHE A 440 8.24 -21.30 -6.75
CA PHE A 440 9.28 -20.25 -6.66
C PHE A 440 9.75 -19.80 -8.04
N LEU A 441 10.03 -20.75 -8.92
CA LEU A 441 10.44 -20.47 -10.29
C LEU A 441 9.34 -19.77 -11.09
N TYR A 442 8.08 -20.15 -10.87
CA TYR A 442 6.92 -19.52 -11.49
C TYR A 442 6.78 -18.06 -11.05
N MET A 443 6.92 -17.80 -9.74
CA MET A 443 6.92 -16.45 -9.18
C MET A 443 8.05 -15.58 -9.76
N LYS A 444 9.25 -16.16 -9.84
CA LYS A 444 10.42 -15.50 -10.43
C LYS A 444 10.17 -15.18 -11.91
N ALA A 445 9.65 -16.14 -12.68
CA ALA A 445 9.31 -15.94 -14.09
C ALA A 445 8.24 -14.85 -14.28
N LEU A 446 7.22 -14.78 -13.41
CA LEU A 446 6.24 -13.69 -13.42
C LEU A 446 6.89 -12.32 -13.17
N CYS A 447 7.79 -12.24 -12.20
CA CYS A 447 8.52 -11.00 -11.91
C CYS A 447 9.45 -10.59 -13.07
N ASP A 448 10.12 -11.56 -13.70
CA ASP A 448 10.98 -11.31 -14.86
C ASP A 448 10.14 -10.85 -16.07
N ALA A 449 8.99 -11.49 -16.31
CA ALA A 449 8.04 -11.05 -17.33
C ALA A 449 7.53 -9.63 -17.07
N LEU A 450 7.16 -9.30 -15.83
CA LEU A 450 6.74 -7.96 -15.43
C LEU A 450 7.84 -6.91 -15.63
N ARG A 451 9.10 -7.25 -15.32
CA ARG A 451 10.24 -6.36 -15.56
C ARG A 451 10.42 -6.07 -17.05
N ASP A 452 10.40 -7.10 -17.89
CA ASP A 452 10.58 -6.97 -19.34
C ASP A 452 9.46 -6.13 -19.97
N VAL A 453 8.21 -6.36 -19.57
CA VAL A 453 7.08 -5.56 -20.11
C VAL A 453 7.07 -4.13 -19.57
N ASP A 454 7.50 -3.90 -18.33
CA ASP A 454 7.61 -2.56 -17.76
C ASP A 454 8.67 -1.75 -18.52
N GLU A 455 9.79 -2.38 -18.88
CA GLU A 455 10.82 -1.77 -19.73
C GLU A 455 10.28 -1.38 -21.12
N VAL A 456 9.44 -2.23 -21.73
CA VAL A 456 8.76 -1.94 -23.01
C VAL A 456 7.78 -0.76 -22.89
N LEU A 457 6.98 -0.73 -21.82
CA LEU A 457 5.91 0.27 -21.60
C LEU A 457 6.44 1.63 -21.12
N THR A 458 7.53 1.65 -20.37
CA THR A 458 8.15 2.88 -19.87
C THR A 458 9.20 3.43 -20.83
N GLY A 459 9.81 2.55 -21.62
CA GLY A 459 10.99 2.89 -22.42
C GLY A 459 12.21 3.17 -21.55
N ARG A 460 12.20 2.79 -20.27
CA ARG A 460 13.30 2.94 -19.31
C ARG A 460 13.97 1.58 -19.09
N ALA A 461 15.27 1.49 -19.35
CA ALA A 461 16.04 0.30 -19.02
C ALA A 461 16.07 0.11 -17.50
N PHE A 462 15.94 -1.13 -17.05
CA PHE A 462 15.99 -1.44 -15.63
C PHE A 462 17.44 -1.34 -15.11
N CYS A 463 17.75 -0.32 -14.31
CA CYS A 463 19.04 -0.23 -13.62
C CYS A 463 18.98 -1.05 -12.33
N ILE A 464 19.94 -1.96 -12.12
CA ILE A 464 20.09 -2.74 -10.86
C ILE A 464 20.17 -1.85 -9.60
N ARG A 465 20.39 -0.53 -9.75
CA ARG A 465 20.38 0.45 -8.66
C ARG A 465 19.01 0.65 -7.97
N ASP A 466 17.90 0.30 -8.61
CA ASP A 466 16.57 0.68 -8.10
C ASP A 466 15.93 -0.34 -7.14
N VAL A 467 16.58 -1.49 -6.88
CA VAL A 467 16.09 -2.52 -5.92
C VAL A 467 16.95 -2.60 -4.64
N GLY A 468 18.08 -1.89 -4.61
CA GLY A 468 18.98 -1.86 -3.47
C GLY A 468 18.69 -0.71 -2.51
N GLY A 469 17.72 -0.88 -1.61
CA GLY A 469 17.56 -0.02 -0.42
C GLY A 469 18.73 -0.10 0.58
N THR A 470 19.92 -0.54 0.17
CA THR A 470 21.16 -0.42 0.95
C THR A 470 21.91 0.82 0.48
N HIS A 471 21.63 1.95 1.12
CA HIS A 471 22.48 3.14 1.02
C HIS A 471 23.88 2.83 1.59
N ARG A 472 24.80 2.39 0.74
CA ARG A 472 26.22 2.68 0.94
C ARG A 472 26.47 4.06 0.36
N ALA A 473 26.99 4.97 1.18
CA ALA A 473 27.39 6.32 0.77
C ALA A 473 28.30 6.27 -0.48
N PRO A 474 28.27 7.28 -1.37
CA PRO A 474 29.05 7.24 -2.60
C PRO A 474 30.55 7.34 -2.26
N MET A 475 31.28 6.24 -2.43
CA MET A 475 32.73 6.31 -2.61
C MET A 475 33.01 6.56 -4.09
N GLN A 476 33.82 7.59 -4.33
CA GLN A 476 34.34 8.02 -5.61
C GLN A 476 35.15 6.90 -6.27
N HIS A 477 34.68 6.43 -7.42
CA HIS A 477 35.55 5.90 -8.46
C HIS A 477 34.83 6.10 -9.80
N GLU A 478 34.84 7.35 -10.26
CA GLU A 478 34.72 7.61 -11.69
C GLU A 478 35.98 7.05 -12.34
N ASP A 479 35.80 6.14 -13.30
CA ASP A 479 36.42 6.24 -14.62
C ASP A 479 36.19 4.93 -15.40
N SER A 480 35.86 5.09 -16.69
CA SER A 480 35.88 4.06 -17.75
C SER A 480 34.57 3.36 -18.18
N TRP A 481 33.47 4.11 -18.41
CA TRP A 481 32.45 3.68 -19.41
C TRP A 481 31.87 4.82 -20.28
N ALA A 482 32.46 6.01 -20.25
CA ALA A 482 31.95 7.21 -20.93
C ALA A 482 32.24 7.25 -22.45
N LYS A 483 31.88 6.20 -23.22
CA LYS A 483 32.01 6.24 -24.69
C LYS A 483 30.73 6.04 -25.50
N HIS A 484 29.58 5.78 -24.86
CA HIS A 484 28.27 5.82 -25.53
C HIS A 484 27.20 6.32 -24.55
N MET A 485 26.97 7.63 -24.47
CA MET A 485 25.80 8.17 -23.77
C MET A 485 25.09 9.21 -24.65
N THR A 486 23.84 8.90 -24.98
CA THR A 486 22.80 9.83 -25.40
C THR A 486 22.67 10.98 -24.39
N THR A 487 22.32 12.19 -24.84
CA THR A 487 22.22 13.32 -23.91
C THR A 487 21.02 13.12 -22.96
N PRO A 488 21.08 13.54 -21.67
CA PRO A 488 20.00 13.33 -20.70
C PRO A 488 18.63 13.88 -21.13
N THR A 489 18.62 14.85 -22.05
CA THR A 489 17.41 15.46 -22.62
C THR A 489 16.73 14.52 -23.64
N GLU A 490 17.51 13.83 -24.47
CA GLU A 490 17.00 12.91 -25.50
C GLU A 490 16.35 11.67 -24.90
N GLU A 491 16.91 11.13 -23.80
CA GLU A 491 16.32 10.00 -23.08
C GLU A 491 14.98 10.38 -22.43
N LYS A 492 14.91 11.55 -21.79
CA LYS A 492 13.65 12.08 -21.23
C LYS A 492 12.58 12.26 -22.31
N ASP A 493 12.96 12.75 -23.48
CA ASP A 493 12.04 12.91 -24.62
C ASP A 493 11.57 11.56 -25.18
N LYS A 494 12.45 10.55 -25.22
CA LYS A 494 12.10 9.18 -25.62
C LYS A 494 11.10 8.56 -24.65
N HIS A 495 11.36 8.62 -23.34
CA HIS A 495 10.46 8.11 -22.31
C HIS A 495 9.09 8.81 -22.37
N LYS A 496 9.09 10.13 -22.58
CA LYS A 496 7.86 10.91 -22.73
C LYS A 496 7.07 10.48 -23.97
N LYS A 497 7.72 10.30 -25.13
CA LYS A 497 7.06 9.79 -26.35
C LYS A 497 6.48 8.40 -26.13
N ARG A 498 7.20 7.51 -25.45
CA ARG A 498 6.74 6.16 -25.11
C ARG A 498 5.50 6.20 -24.22
N ARG A 499 5.56 6.94 -23.12
CA ARG A 499 4.45 7.12 -22.18
C ARG A 499 3.19 7.66 -22.86
N VAL A 500 3.33 8.66 -23.74
CA VAL A 500 2.20 9.20 -24.50
C VAL A 500 1.56 8.13 -25.39
N MET A 501 2.37 7.30 -26.07
CA MET A 501 1.84 6.22 -26.89
C MET A 501 1.10 5.17 -26.06
N VAL A 502 1.65 4.78 -24.89
CA VAL A 502 0.97 3.85 -23.98
C VAL A 502 -0.33 4.42 -23.47
N GLN A 503 -0.34 5.70 -23.08
CA GLN A 503 -1.56 6.39 -22.65
C GLN A 503 -2.62 6.40 -23.75
N ASP A 504 -2.24 6.53 -25.03
CA ASP A 504 -3.19 6.50 -26.15
C ASP A 504 -3.87 5.16 -26.33
N VAL A 505 -3.09 4.09 -26.19
CA VAL A 505 -3.57 2.70 -26.27
C VAL A 505 -4.45 2.39 -25.07
N LEU A 506 -3.99 2.68 -23.85
CA LEU A 506 -4.72 2.45 -22.61
C LEU A 506 -6.06 3.21 -22.60
N ARG A 507 -6.05 4.50 -22.92
CA ARG A 507 -7.25 5.32 -23.02
C ARG A 507 -8.24 4.72 -24.02
N SER A 508 -7.76 4.34 -25.21
CA SER A 508 -8.63 3.75 -26.25
C SER A 508 -9.17 2.40 -25.81
N HIS A 509 -8.36 1.58 -25.12
CA HIS A 509 -8.77 0.31 -24.54
C HIS A 509 -9.92 0.45 -23.54
N LEU A 510 -9.74 1.31 -22.52
CA LEU A 510 -10.76 1.52 -21.50
C LEU A 510 -12.06 2.10 -22.09
N GLN A 511 -11.94 3.01 -23.07
CA GLN A 511 -13.10 3.53 -23.77
C GLN A 511 -13.87 2.45 -24.53
N GLU A 512 -13.20 1.56 -25.26
CA GLU A 512 -13.88 0.49 -26.01
C GLU A 512 -14.46 -0.58 -25.09
N VAL A 513 -13.74 -1.01 -24.05
CA VAL A 513 -14.25 -2.00 -23.07
C VAL A 513 -15.53 -1.48 -22.42
N LEU A 514 -15.51 -0.25 -21.89
CA LEU A 514 -16.67 0.32 -21.20
C LEU A 514 -17.82 0.65 -22.16
N ARG A 515 -17.52 1.06 -23.40
CA ARG A 515 -18.55 1.25 -24.44
C ARG A 515 -19.23 -0.08 -24.77
N LEU A 516 -18.45 -1.15 -25.00
CA LEU A 516 -18.97 -2.48 -25.31
C LEU A 516 -19.82 -3.06 -24.18
N LEU A 517 -19.47 -2.78 -22.91
CA LEU A 517 -20.26 -3.21 -21.76
C LEU A 517 -21.62 -2.50 -21.65
N ASN A 518 -21.73 -1.28 -22.19
CA ASN A 518 -22.91 -0.43 -22.02
C ASN A 518 -23.64 -0.11 -23.35
N GLU A 519 -23.37 -0.87 -24.43
CA GLU A 519 -23.96 -0.58 -25.77
C GLU A 519 -25.49 -0.53 -25.78
N ASN A 520 -26.16 -1.32 -24.94
CA ASN A 520 -27.62 -1.34 -24.86
C ASN A 520 -28.18 -0.07 -24.19
N GLU A 521 -27.48 0.45 -23.17
CA GLU A 521 -27.85 1.72 -22.52
C GLU A 521 -27.60 2.91 -23.45
N GLU A 522 -26.48 2.92 -24.19
CA GLU A 522 -26.21 3.98 -25.18
C GLU A 522 -27.27 3.98 -26.29
N ARG A 523 -27.69 2.81 -26.79
CA ARG A 523 -28.77 2.71 -27.79
C ARG A 523 -30.12 3.19 -27.23
N ALA A 524 -30.46 2.80 -25.99
CA ALA A 524 -31.70 3.22 -25.33
C ALA A 524 -31.73 4.73 -25.01
N ALA A 525 -30.59 5.32 -24.64
CA ALA A 525 -30.46 6.75 -24.39
C ALA A 525 -30.55 7.59 -25.68
N THR A 526 -30.20 7.00 -26.83
CA THR A 526 -30.31 7.64 -28.14
C THR A 526 -31.71 7.51 -28.75
N SER A 527 -32.56 6.63 -28.22
CA SER A 527 -33.90 6.32 -28.76
C SER A 527 -35.07 6.96 -27.99
N VAL A 528 -34.88 8.14 -27.38
CA VAL A 528 -36.01 8.89 -26.79
C VAL A 528 -36.85 9.51 -27.92
N PRO A 529 -38.16 9.24 -28.01
CA PRO A 529 -38.99 9.77 -29.09
C PRO A 529 -39.31 11.25 -28.84
N GLU A 530 -38.85 12.14 -29.74
CA GLU A 530 -39.43 13.47 -29.92
C GLU A 530 -40.92 13.30 -30.25
N THR A 531 -41.78 13.50 -29.26
CA THR A 531 -43.24 13.53 -29.48
C THR A 531 -43.78 14.86 -28.97
N LEU A 532 -43.69 15.88 -29.83
CA LEU A 532 -44.63 17.01 -29.86
C LEU A 532 -44.76 17.48 -31.32
N THR A 533 -45.55 16.74 -32.09
CA THR A 533 -46.01 17.15 -33.43
C THR A 533 -47.24 18.05 -33.29
N ILE A 534 -47.17 19.25 -33.87
CA ILE A 534 -48.35 20.04 -34.27
C ILE A 534 -48.72 19.60 -35.70
N PRO A 535 -49.99 19.33 -36.02
CA PRO A 535 -50.39 18.85 -37.34
C PRO A 535 -50.58 20.01 -38.32
N PHE A 536 -49.96 19.93 -39.49
CA PHE A 536 -50.41 20.66 -40.68
C PHE A 536 -50.36 19.73 -41.90
N GLU A 537 -51.50 19.67 -42.59
CA GLU A 537 -51.77 18.85 -43.77
C GLU A 537 -51.19 19.45 -45.06
N ASN A 538 -51.06 18.56 -46.05
CA ASN A 538 -50.97 18.76 -47.51
C ASN A 538 -49.66 19.26 -48.14
N SER A 539 -48.95 18.37 -48.87
CA SER A 539 -49.11 18.20 -50.34
C SER A 539 -47.97 17.39 -50.97
N GLY A 540 -48.32 16.31 -51.68
CA GLY A 540 -47.79 15.93 -53.01
C GLY A 540 -46.31 15.56 -53.24
N LEU A 541 -46.15 14.34 -53.78
CA LEU A 541 -45.16 13.88 -54.79
C LEU A 541 -43.72 13.58 -54.35
N SER A 542 -43.39 12.27 -54.28
CA SER A 542 -42.49 11.57 -55.23
C SER A 542 -41.91 10.31 -54.58
N ALA A 543 -42.32 9.14 -55.07
CA ALA A 543 -41.74 7.85 -54.73
C ALA A 543 -40.36 7.71 -55.41
N GLY A 544 -39.29 7.79 -54.62
CA GLY A 544 -37.96 7.33 -55.00
C GLY A 544 -37.69 5.92 -54.44
N PRO A 545 -36.91 5.07 -55.14
CA PRO A 545 -36.69 3.69 -54.73
C PRO A 545 -35.87 3.63 -53.43
N PRO A 546 -36.01 2.57 -52.61
CA PRO A 546 -35.23 2.42 -51.40
C PRO A 546 -33.76 2.24 -51.78
N SER A 547 -32.96 3.27 -51.53
CA SER A 547 -31.51 3.20 -51.58
C SER A 547 -31.02 2.31 -50.43
N SER A 548 -30.52 1.14 -50.82
CA SER A 548 -29.44 0.38 -50.18
C SER A 548 -29.65 -0.09 -48.73
N PRO A 549 -29.59 -1.41 -48.46
CA PRO A 549 -29.55 -1.90 -47.09
C PRO A 549 -28.27 -1.38 -46.43
N GLU A 550 -28.39 -0.80 -45.23
CA GLU A 550 -27.26 -0.59 -44.33
C GLU A 550 -26.43 -1.89 -44.26
N PRO A 551 -25.10 -1.82 -44.28
CA PRO A 551 -24.29 -3.01 -44.07
C PRO A 551 -24.56 -3.48 -42.64
N THR A 552 -25.29 -4.59 -42.52
CA THR A 552 -25.38 -5.38 -41.30
C THR A 552 -23.97 -5.58 -40.77
N ARG A 553 -23.58 -4.85 -39.72
CA ARG A 553 -22.33 -5.09 -39.01
C ARG A 553 -22.37 -6.54 -38.52
N SER A 554 -21.55 -7.38 -39.13
CA SER A 554 -21.39 -8.78 -38.78
C SER A 554 -21.33 -8.98 -37.27
N SER A 555 -22.11 -9.95 -36.78
CA SER A 555 -22.22 -10.38 -35.38
C SER A 555 -20.89 -10.92 -34.85
N GLY A 556 -19.98 -10.02 -34.47
CA GLY A 556 -18.77 -10.37 -33.74
C GLY A 556 -19.10 -10.84 -32.32
N PRO A 557 -18.16 -11.51 -31.63
CA PRO A 557 -18.35 -11.98 -30.27
C PRO A 557 -18.58 -10.81 -29.31
N THR A 558 -19.51 -10.96 -28.37
CA THR A 558 -19.91 -9.92 -27.42
C THR A 558 -19.67 -10.35 -25.97
N PHE A 559 -19.65 -9.39 -25.03
CA PHE A 559 -19.64 -9.71 -23.59
C PHE A 559 -20.91 -10.44 -23.13
N GLN A 560 -22.02 -10.35 -23.88
CA GLN A 560 -23.23 -11.14 -23.60
C GLN A 560 -22.98 -12.63 -23.88
N ASP A 561 -22.30 -12.94 -24.99
CA ASP A 561 -21.92 -14.32 -25.33
C ASP A 561 -21.01 -14.93 -24.27
N MET A 562 -20.08 -14.14 -23.71
CA MET A 562 -19.24 -14.55 -22.58
C MET A 562 -20.09 -14.85 -21.33
N ASN A 563 -21.06 -14.00 -20.99
CA ASN A 563 -21.93 -14.23 -19.82
C ASN A 563 -22.80 -15.48 -19.98
N ALA A 564 -23.22 -15.79 -21.21
CA ALA A 564 -23.96 -16.99 -21.57
C ALA A 564 -23.09 -18.27 -21.60
N ALA A 565 -21.77 -18.13 -21.73
CA ALA A 565 -20.85 -19.26 -21.78
C ALA A 565 -20.70 -19.98 -20.42
N SER A 566 -20.31 -21.25 -20.50
CA SER A 566 -20.01 -22.06 -19.33
C SER A 566 -18.85 -21.45 -18.52
N PRO A 567 -18.79 -21.63 -17.18
CA PRO A 567 -17.74 -21.06 -16.34
C PRO A 567 -16.30 -21.37 -16.80
N ASP A 568 -16.12 -22.51 -17.46
CA ASP A 568 -14.83 -22.98 -17.98
C ASP A 568 -14.43 -22.36 -19.32
N GLU A 569 -15.39 -21.87 -20.10
CA GLU A 569 -15.18 -21.25 -21.42
C GLU A 569 -15.18 -19.72 -21.34
N ARG A 570 -15.61 -19.13 -20.23
CA ARG A 570 -15.70 -17.67 -20.04
C ARG A 570 -14.38 -16.95 -20.32
N GLN A 571 -13.24 -17.52 -19.91
CA GLN A 571 -11.93 -16.90 -20.11
C GLN A 571 -11.50 -16.93 -21.58
N ASP A 572 -11.83 -18.01 -22.30
CA ASP A 572 -11.59 -18.12 -23.74
C ASP A 572 -12.46 -17.11 -24.51
N ARG A 573 -13.75 -17.04 -24.19
CA ARG A 573 -14.68 -16.04 -24.78
C ARG A 573 -14.27 -14.61 -24.47
N PHE A 574 -13.81 -14.34 -23.25
CA PHE A 574 -13.29 -13.04 -22.87
C PHE A 574 -12.09 -12.63 -23.74
N MET A 575 -11.11 -13.53 -23.91
CA MET A 575 -9.97 -13.28 -24.81
C MET A 575 -10.38 -13.19 -26.27
N GLN A 576 -11.38 -13.95 -26.70
CA GLN A 576 -11.96 -13.84 -28.04
C GLN A 576 -12.46 -12.41 -28.31
N VAL A 577 -13.27 -11.85 -27.41
CA VAL A 577 -13.77 -10.46 -27.54
C VAL A 577 -12.60 -9.46 -27.54
N TYR A 578 -11.59 -9.69 -26.70
CA TYR A 578 -10.42 -8.80 -26.60
C TYR A 578 -9.60 -8.77 -27.89
N PHE A 579 -9.34 -9.92 -28.49
CA PHE A 579 -8.52 -10.01 -29.71
C PHE A 579 -9.32 -9.72 -30.99
N ASP A 580 -10.55 -10.22 -31.12
CA ASP A 580 -11.32 -10.12 -32.36
C ASP A 580 -12.02 -8.76 -32.50
N VAL A 581 -12.42 -8.12 -31.39
CA VAL A 581 -13.22 -6.88 -31.40
C VAL A 581 -12.44 -5.71 -30.81
N ILE A 582 -11.92 -5.83 -29.59
CA ILE A 582 -11.32 -4.68 -28.87
C ILE A 582 -9.98 -4.29 -29.51
N CYS A 583 -9.05 -5.22 -29.71
CA CYS A 583 -7.71 -4.90 -30.21
C CYS A 583 -7.72 -4.12 -31.55
N PRO A 584 -8.45 -4.53 -32.60
CA PRO A 584 -8.50 -3.79 -33.86
C PRO A 584 -9.04 -2.36 -33.71
N LEU A 585 -10.08 -2.18 -32.88
CA LEU A 585 -10.66 -0.86 -32.61
C LEU A 585 -9.69 0.03 -31.83
N VAL A 586 -9.05 -0.52 -30.81
CA VAL A 586 -8.09 0.18 -29.95
C VAL A 586 -6.89 0.65 -30.75
N VAL A 587 -6.29 -0.23 -31.55
CA VAL A 587 -5.11 0.08 -32.38
C VAL A 587 -5.46 1.19 -33.37
N SER A 588 -6.58 1.06 -34.07
CA SER A 588 -7.05 2.06 -35.04
C SER A 588 -7.32 3.43 -34.38
N ASN A 589 -7.98 3.43 -33.22
CA ASN A 589 -8.29 4.66 -32.47
C ASN A 589 -7.05 5.32 -31.89
N ALA A 590 -6.13 4.54 -31.33
CA ALA A 590 -4.90 5.03 -30.75
C ALA A 590 -3.98 5.62 -31.84
N GLN A 591 -3.83 4.96 -32.98
CA GLN A 591 -3.08 5.49 -34.13
C GLN A 591 -3.64 6.82 -34.61
N ARG A 592 -4.97 6.91 -34.80
CA ARG A 592 -5.64 8.18 -35.18
C ARG A 592 -5.37 9.29 -34.16
N SER A 593 -5.42 8.97 -32.87
CA SER A 593 -5.16 9.92 -31.79
C SER A 593 -3.71 10.42 -31.81
N THR A 594 -2.74 9.52 -31.96
CA THR A 594 -1.32 9.85 -32.07
C THR A 594 -1.06 10.72 -33.31
N MET A 595 -1.66 10.39 -34.47
CA MET A 595 -1.51 11.18 -35.70
C MET A 595 -2.12 12.59 -35.57
N SER A 596 -3.31 12.70 -34.98
CA SER A 596 -3.97 14.00 -34.75
C SER A 596 -3.11 14.90 -33.86
N ARG A 597 -2.52 14.34 -32.78
CA ARG A 597 -1.60 15.07 -31.91
C ARG A 597 -0.33 15.52 -32.61
N ARG A 598 0.29 14.64 -33.42
CA ARG A 598 1.44 14.99 -34.24
C ARG A 598 1.11 16.16 -35.18
N ARG A 599 -0.03 16.11 -35.88
CA ARG A 599 -0.49 17.20 -36.76
C ARG A 599 -0.70 18.51 -36.00
N ASN A 600 -1.30 18.46 -34.81
CA ASN A 600 -1.51 19.66 -33.98
C ASN A 600 -0.20 20.24 -33.45
N ALA A 601 0.75 19.40 -33.04
CA ALA A 601 2.08 19.82 -32.62
C ALA A 601 2.86 20.45 -33.79
N SER A 602 2.79 19.86 -34.99
CA SER A 602 3.39 20.44 -36.20
C SER A 602 2.75 21.78 -36.58
N ARG A 603 1.43 21.95 -36.42
CA ARG A 603 0.75 23.24 -36.64
C ARG A 603 1.21 24.31 -35.66
N LEU A 604 1.39 23.96 -34.39
CA LEU A 604 1.91 24.88 -33.35
C LEU A 604 3.38 25.26 -33.58
N ALA A 605 4.19 24.35 -34.13
CA ALA A 605 5.59 24.60 -34.47
C ALA A 605 5.78 25.44 -35.76
N MET A 606 4.76 25.53 -36.62
CA MET A 606 4.76 26.33 -37.85
C MET A 606 4.27 27.77 -37.63
N LEU A 607 3.89 28.13 -36.40
CA LEU A 607 3.61 29.51 -36.04
C LEU A 607 4.95 30.25 -35.82
N PRO A 608 5.17 31.43 -36.43
CA PRO A 608 6.40 32.18 -36.23
C PRO A 608 6.56 32.54 -34.74
N PRO A 609 7.80 32.58 -34.20
CA PRO A 609 8.03 33.03 -32.84
C PRO A 609 7.44 34.44 -32.69
N PRO A 610 6.73 34.75 -31.59
CA PRO A 610 6.21 36.09 -31.41
C PRO A 610 7.40 37.04 -31.31
N PHE A 611 7.49 37.96 -32.28
CA PHE A 611 8.37 39.10 -32.21
C PHE A 611 8.10 39.84 -30.89
N GLY A 612 9.18 40.13 -30.16
CA GLY A 612 9.13 40.80 -28.88
C GLY A 612 8.37 42.12 -28.96
N HIS A 613 7.24 42.18 -28.26
CA HIS A 613 6.75 43.41 -27.66
C HIS A 613 6.16 43.06 -26.30
N GLU A 614 6.72 43.69 -25.27
CA GLU A 614 6.14 43.75 -23.94
C GLU A 614 4.65 44.11 -24.02
N LEU A 615 3.77 43.18 -23.63
CA LEU A 615 2.38 43.49 -23.33
C LEU A 615 1.86 42.54 -22.26
N ARG A 616 2.10 42.98 -21.01
CA ARG A 616 1.22 42.88 -19.84
C ARG A 616 0.03 41.93 -20.03
N ARG A 617 0.11 40.74 -19.42
CA ARG A 617 -1.01 39.81 -19.21
C ARG A 617 -2.17 40.55 -18.55
N ARG A 618 -3.19 40.87 -19.33
CA ARG A 618 -4.50 41.29 -18.86
C ARG A 618 -5.37 40.04 -18.78
N SER A 619 -5.82 39.73 -17.56
CA SER A 619 -6.78 38.67 -17.28
C SER A 619 -8.18 39.09 -17.74
N SER A 620 -8.80 38.24 -18.56
CA SER A 620 -10.24 38.14 -18.82
C SER A 620 -10.42 36.83 -19.59
N GLY A 621 -11.18 35.82 -19.18
CA GLY A 621 -12.40 35.78 -18.39
C GLY A 621 -13.39 34.94 -19.21
N ARG A 622 -13.65 33.70 -18.78
CA ARG A 622 -14.78 32.83 -19.19
C ARG A 622 -14.98 31.85 -18.03
N SER A 623 -15.93 32.14 -17.14
CA SER A 623 -17.38 31.86 -17.24
C SER A 623 -17.70 30.55 -16.54
N ASN A 624 -17.65 30.59 -15.20
CA ASN A 624 -18.33 29.63 -14.34
C ASN A 624 -19.72 30.21 -14.03
N LEU A 625 -20.75 29.57 -14.57
CA LEU A 625 -22.13 29.74 -14.12
C LEU A 625 -22.38 28.67 -13.05
N ALA A 626 -22.61 29.15 -11.84
CA ALA A 626 -23.23 28.40 -10.76
C ALA A 626 -24.72 28.79 -10.69
N SER A 627 -25.58 27.81 -10.41
CA SER A 627 -26.85 27.99 -9.70
C SER A 627 -26.64 27.33 -8.33
N GLY A 628 -26.79 27.95 -7.15
CA GLY A 628 -27.76 28.97 -6.72
C GLY A 628 -28.88 28.23 -5.98
N ASN A 629 -28.83 28.08 -4.65
CA ASN A 629 -29.58 28.86 -3.64
C ASN A 629 -29.43 28.16 -2.25
N LEU A 630 -29.52 28.73 -1.04
CA LEU A 630 -29.67 30.06 -0.40
C LEU A 630 -29.91 29.70 1.11
N LEU A 631 -29.34 30.27 2.19
CA LEU A 631 -29.61 31.57 2.84
C LEU A 631 -28.83 31.68 4.19
N VAL A 632 -28.28 32.89 4.45
CA VAL A 632 -28.33 33.71 5.70
C VAL A 632 -27.59 33.16 6.95
N SER A 633 -26.71 33.88 7.66
CA SER A 633 -26.68 35.30 8.00
C SER A 633 -25.24 35.80 8.26
N ARG A 634 -25.06 37.11 8.14
CA ARG A 634 -23.80 37.87 8.20
C ARG A 634 -23.85 38.75 9.45
N ASP A 635 -22.75 38.83 10.21
CA ASP A 635 -22.47 40.06 10.97
C ASP A 635 -20.96 40.39 11.01
N ARG A 636 -20.68 41.69 11.02
CA ARG A 636 -19.42 42.36 10.62
C ARG A 636 -18.46 42.63 11.80
N SER A 637 -17.17 42.35 11.56
CA SER A 637 -15.95 43.21 11.78
C SER A 637 -15.59 43.77 13.18
N PRO A 638 -14.36 44.33 13.41
CA PRO A 638 -13.04 44.12 12.81
C PRO A 638 -11.87 43.90 13.83
N VAL A 639 -10.70 43.59 13.29
CA VAL A 639 -9.35 43.51 13.91
C VAL A 639 -8.89 44.87 14.49
N PRO A 640 -7.86 44.92 15.35
CA PRO A 640 -6.59 45.43 14.83
C PRO A 640 -5.33 44.67 15.27
N SER A 641 -4.34 44.69 14.38
CA SER A 641 -2.98 44.19 14.52
C SER A 641 -2.09 45.22 15.22
N ILE A 642 -1.14 44.77 16.04
CA ILE A 642 0.05 45.55 16.45
C ILE A 642 1.30 44.70 16.27
N ALA A 643 2.34 45.37 15.78
CA ALA A 643 3.60 44.85 15.30
C ALA A 643 4.74 44.94 16.34
N THR A 644 5.84 44.27 15.99
CA THR A 644 7.26 44.50 16.37
C THR A 644 7.72 44.23 17.81
N ARG A 645 8.76 43.39 17.97
CA ARG A 645 10.17 43.85 18.06
C ARG A 645 11.17 42.71 18.27
N THR A 646 12.21 42.75 17.46
CA THR A 646 13.55 42.18 17.62
C THR A 646 14.35 42.96 18.67
N THR A 647 15.19 42.27 19.45
CA THR A 647 16.43 42.83 20.02
C THR A 647 17.51 41.74 20.10
N SER A 648 18.68 42.13 19.61
CA SER A 648 19.97 41.45 19.56
C SER A 648 20.73 41.49 20.89
N GLY A 649 21.77 40.66 21.00
CA GLY A 649 22.82 40.74 22.02
C GLY A 649 24.02 39.87 21.63
N ASP A 650 25.04 40.49 21.06
CA ASP A 650 26.34 39.92 20.68
C ASP A 650 27.25 39.67 21.89
N PHE A 651 28.18 38.71 21.78
CA PHE A 651 29.56 38.87 22.27
C PHE A 651 30.52 37.93 21.52
N GLU A 652 31.59 38.53 20.99
CA GLU A 652 32.68 37.94 20.21
C GLU A 652 33.91 37.66 21.11
N VAL A 653 34.81 36.77 20.68
CA VAL A 653 36.30 36.91 20.65
C VAL A 653 37.00 35.53 20.73
N ALA A 654 37.84 35.26 19.71
CA ALA A 654 38.79 34.14 19.59
C ALA A 654 40.19 34.54 20.16
N PRO A 655 41.24 33.66 20.21
CA PRO A 655 42.02 33.35 19.00
C PRO A 655 42.76 31.99 18.92
N ARG A 656 43.33 31.76 17.72
CA ARG A 656 44.21 30.72 17.14
C ARG A 656 45.45 30.24 17.93
N ARG A 657 45.93 29.03 17.57
CA ARG A 657 47.32 28.61 17.19
C ARG A 657 47.33 27.09 16.93
N GLN A 658 48.16 26.40 16.13
CA GLN A 658 49.09 26.64 15.00
C GLN A 658 49.55 25.21 14.54
N SER A 659 50.05 25.06 13.32
CA SER A 659 50.37 23.77 12.67
C SER A 659 51.72 23.15 13.10
N MET A 660 51.93 21.88 12.74
CA MET A 660 53.25 21.39 12.30
C MET A 660 53.17 20.09 11.49
N ASP A 661 53.77 20.12 10.29
CA ASP A 661 54.06 19.01 9.38
C ASP A 661 55.24 18.16 9.86
N VAL A 662 55.20 16.83 9.64
CA VAL A 662 56.39 16.00 9.32
C VAL A 662 55.96 14.79 8.45
N HIS A 663 56.70 14.56 7.36
CA HIS A 663 56.74 13.37 6.49
C HIS A 663 58.25 12.98 6.37
N PRO A 664 58.65 11.89 5.70
CA PRO A 664 58.31 10.46 5.84
C PRO A 664 59.60 9.59 5.83
N ARG A 665 59.49 8.25 5.93
CA ARG A 665 60.43 7.17 5.49
C ARG A 665 60.06 5.89 6.25
N THR A 666 60.17 4.63 5.79
CA THR A 666 60.33 3.90 4.51
C THR A 666 60.47 2.41 4.92
N GLN A 667 60.18 1.48 4.00
CA GLN A 667 60.66 0.08 3.99
C GLN A 667 59.96 -0.87 4.99
N SER A 668 59.58 -2.11 4.66
CA SER A 668 59.91 -3.03 3.56
C SER A 668 58.88 -4.17 3.61
N SER A 669 58.10 -4.44 2.57
CA SER A 669 58.35 -5.47 1.55
C SER A 669 58.68 -6.88 2.08
N THR A 670 57.75 -7.82 1.86
CA THR A 670 58.09 -9.12 1.26
C THR A 670 56.92 -9.64 0.42
N LYS A 671 57.24 -9.91 -0.85
CA LYS A 671 56.42 -10.47 -1.92
C LYS A 671 56.57 -11.99 -1.96
N SER A 672 55.56 -12.67 -2.50
CA SER A 672 55.71 -13.68 -3.56
C SER A 672 54.33 -13.85 -4.24
N SER A 673 54.11 -13.32 -5.45
CA SER A 673 54.41 -13.89 -6.79
C SER A 673 53.73 -15.27 -6.99
N SER A 674 52.54 -15.35 -7.57
CA SER A 674 52.20 -15.30 -9.02
C SER A 674 52.41 -16.62 -9.77
N LEU A 675 51.33 -17.06 -10.44
CA LEU A 675 51.23 -17.52 -11.85
C LEU A 675 50.57 -18.89 -12.11
N HIS A 676 49.75 -18.86 -13.17
CA HIS A 676 49.20 -19.94 -14.02
C HIS A 676 48.05 -20.79 -13.44
N ASP A 677 47.03 -21.20 -14.18
CA ASP A 677 46.40 -20.75 -15.44
C ASP A 677 45.11 -21.57 -15.59
N ALA A 678 44.15 -21.02 -16.32
CA ALA A 678 43.09 -21.70 -17.09
C ALA A 678 42.61 -23.11 -16.69
N VAL A 679 41.36 -23.21 -16.22
CA VAL A 679 40.36 -24.11 -16.84
C VAL A 679 39.00 -23.40 -16.86
N SER A 680 38.61 -23.01 -18.07
CA SER A 680 37.29 -22.53 -18.42
C SER A 680 36.29 -23.69 -18.38
N GLY A 681 35.25 -23.55 -17.55
CA GLY A 681 34.04 -24.37 -17.58
C GLY A 681 32.87 -23.49 -17.99
N GLN A 682 32.59 -23.46 -19.29
CA GLN A 682 31.44 -22.79 -19.88
C GLN A 682 30.14 -23.53 -19.51
N THR A 683 29.24 -22.86 -18.78
CA THR A 683 27.79 -23.05 -18.89
C THR A 683 27.07 -21.77 -18.44
N GLY A 684 26.52 -21.02 -19.40
CA GLY A 684 25.35 -20.16 -19.16
C GLY A 684 25.51 -18.64 -19.00
N ILE A 685 26.66 -18.02 -19.26
CA ILE A 685 26.75 -16.55 -19.43
C ILE A 685 26.80 -16.27 -20.93
N GLY A 686 25.64 -16.06 -21.55
CA GLY A 686 25.54 -15.98 -23.01
C GLY A 686 24.24 -15.36 -23.52
N MET A 687 23.92 -14.14 -23.06
CA MET A 687 23.38 -13.03 -23.87
C MET A 687 23.13 -11.84 -22.92
N ALA A 688 24.07 -10.90 -22.88
CA ALA A 688 23.72 -9.52 -22.54
C ALA A 688 22.81 -8.99 -23.66
N GLY A 689 21.51 -9.31 -23.56
CA GLY A 689 20.51 -8.82 -24.50
C GLY A 689 20.46 -7.30 -24.42
N ARG A 690 20.36 -6.63 -25.58
CA ARG A 690 20.07 -5.19 -25.63
C ARG A 690 18.87 -4.88 -24.73
N SER A 691 18.82 -3.71 -24.12
CA SER A 691 17.61 -3.22 -23.44
C SER A 691 16.37 -3.36 -24.36
N LEU A 692 15.23 -3.81 -23.83
CA LEU A 692 13.93 -3.76 -24.50
C LEU A 692 13.37 -2.33 -24.55
N ALA A 693 13.91 -1.44 -23.71
CA ALA A 693 13.54 -0.04 -23.63
C ALA A 693 13.86 0.69 -24.95
N ASP A 694 14.87 0.18 -25.67
CA ASP A 694 15.35 0.74 -26.92
C ASP A 694 14.62 0.26 -28.16
N GLU A 695 13.75 -0.74 -28.03
CA GLU A 695 12.98 -1.27 -29.15
C GLU A 695 11.92 -0.31 -29.63
N ASP A 696 11.79 -0.18 -30.96
CA ASP A 696 10.66 0.50 -31.57
C ASP A 696 9.38 -0.33 -31.35
N VAL A 697 8.32 0.35 -30.91
CA VAL A 697 7.03 -0.29 -30.61
C VAL A 697 5.92 0.31 -31.44
N SER A 698 5.03 -0.57 -31.89
CA SER A 698 3.75 -0.20 -32.45
C SER A 698 2.67 -0.11 -31.37
N HIS A 699 1.52 0.48 -31.71
CA HIS A 699 0.34 0.46 -30.85
C HIS A 699 -0.17 -0.96 -30.56
N VAL A 700 0.03 -1.90 -31.49
CA VAL A 700 -0.33 -3.32 -31.32
C VAL A 700 0.55 -3.97 -30.27
N ASP A 701 1.87 -3.74 -30.35
CA ASP A 701 2.83 -4.27 -29.37
C ASP A 701 2.48 -3.79 -27.96
N ILE A 702 2.21 -2.49 -27.80
CA ILE A 702 1.80 -1.91 -26.51
C ILE A 702 0.52 -2.56 -25.99
N TRP A 703 -0.49 -2.76 -26.85
CA TRP A 703 -1.75 -3.36 -26.40
C TRP A 703 -1.54 -4.79 -25.89
N PHE A 704 -0.80 -5.62 -26.63
CA PHE A 704 -0.47 -6.96 -26.18
C PHE A 704 0.34 -6.94 -24.88
N THR A 705 1.32 -6.04 -24.77
CA THR A 705 2.14 -5.88 -23.57
C THR A 705 1.28 -5.49 -22.36
N LEU A 706 0.31 -4.56 -22.50
CA LEU A 706 -0.59 -4.18 -21.42
C LEU A 706 -1.49 -5.33 -20.96
N VAL A 707 -2.10 -6.08 -21.90
CA VAL A 707 -2.96 -7.22 -21.56
C VAL A 707 -2.16 -8.35 -20.93
N PHE A 708 -0.99 -8.69 -21.47
CA PHE A 708 -0.10 -9.69 -20.90
C PHE A 708 0.35 -9.30 -19.48
N ARG A 709 0.81 -8.05 -19.31
CA ARG A 709 1.19 -7.50 -18.02
C ARG A 709 0.06 -7.59 -17.01
N MET A 710 -1.15 -7.21 -17.40
CA MET A 710 -2.34 -7.29 -16.54
C MET A 710 -2.55 -8.70 -16.02
N ILE A 711 -2.49 -9.71 -16.89
CA ILE A 711 -2.65 -11.10 -16.48
C ILE A 711 -1.50 -11.51 -15.54
N CYS A 712 -0.23 -11.22 -15.88
CA CYS A 712 0.92 -11.52 -15.02
C CYS A 712 0.81 -10.88 -13.63
N TRP A 713 0.42 -9.60 -13.56
CA TRP A 713 0.29 -8.87 -12.30
C TRP A 713 -0.85 -9.44 -11.44
N LEU A 714 -2.00 -9.77 -12.05
CA LEU A 714 -3.13 -10.36 -11.35
C LEU A 714 -2.85 -11.81 -10.91
N THR A 715 -2.01 -12.55 -11.64
CA THR A 715 -1.54 -13.89 -11.23
C THR A 715 -0.53 -13.82 -10.09
N LEU A 716 0.35 -12.81 -10.11
CA LEU A 716 1.35 -12.58 -9.07
C LEU A 716 0.72 -12.22 -7.72
N HIS A 717 -0.31 -11.36 -7.71
CA HIS A 717 -0.87 -10.81 -6.47
C HIS A 717 -2.19 -11.48 -6.06
N ASP A 718 -2.44 -11.53 -4.76
CA ASP A 718 -3.69 -12.04 -4.19
C ASP A 718 -4.33 -11.03 -3.22
N PHE A 719 -5.63 -11.14 -3.05
CA PHE A 719 -6.45 -10.25 -2.25
C PHE A 719 -7.39 -11.04 -1.36
N ASN A 720 -7.73 -10.48 -0.19
CA ASN A 720 -8.85 -11.02 0.56
C ASN A 720 -10.15 -10.69 -0.18
N LYS A 721 -10.97 -11.69 -0.48
CA LYS A 721 -12.25 -11.52 -1.18
C LYS A 721 -13.19 -10.50 -0.52
N MET A 722 -13.13 -10.41 0.81
CA MET A 722 -13.98 -9.51 1.61
C MET A 722 -13.37 -8.13 1.81
N ASP A 723 -12.08 -7.96 1.51
CA ASP A 723 -11.42 -6.66 1.56
C ASP A 723 -11.87 -5.82 0.38
N VAL A 724 -12.53 -4.71 0.69
CA VAL A 724 -12.93 -3.67 -0.25
C VAL A 724 -12.58 -2.33 0.37
N GLN A 725 -12.18 -1.39 -0.48
CA GLN A 725 -11.76 -0.10 0.00
C GLN A 725 -12.98 0.73 0.44
N LEU A 726 -12.90 1.27 1.66
CA LEU A 726 -13.85 2.22 2.22
C LEU A 726 -13.28 3.64 2.15
N PRO A 727 -14.11 4.70 2.22
CA PRO A 727 -13.67 6.10 2.12
C PRO A 727 -12.71 6.49 3.26
N LYS A 728 -11.40 6.38 2.99
CA LYS A 728 -10.33 6.75 3.94
C LYS A 728 -9.07 7.32 3.27
N SER A 729 -9.13 7.66 1.99
CA SER A 729 -7.99 8.15 1.19
C SER A 729 -7.30 9.36 1.80
N GLU A 730 -8.08 10.28 2.37
CA GLU A 730 -7.64 11.49 3.08
C GLU A 730 -6.85 11.24 4.37
N LEU A 731 -6.86 10.01 4.89
CA LEU A 731 -6.12 9.65 6.11
C LEU A 731 -4.70 9.16 5.81
N ARG A 732 -4.31 9.08 4.53
CA ARG A 732 -2.94 8.79 4.13
C ARG A 732 -1.99 9.81 4.77
N GLY A 733 -0.99 9.34 5.51
CA GLY A 733 -0.03 10.20 6.19
C GLY A 733 -0.60 11.00 7.37
N SER A 734 -1.89 10.82 7.72
CA SER A 734 -2.52 11.55 8.81
C SER A 734 -1.86 11.21 10.15
N ARG A 735 -1.39 12.26 10.84
CA ARG A 735 -0.78 12.18 12.16
C ARG A 735 -1.80 12.29 13.31
N MET A 736 -3.09 12.17 13.00
CA MET A 736 -4.14 12.19 14.02
C MET A 736 -3.89 11.07 15.05
N PRO A 737 -3.66 11.40 16.33
CA PRO A 737 -3.41 10.41 17.35
C PRO A 737 -4.67 9.59 17.63
N VAL A 738 -4.48 8.28 17.75
CA VAL A 738 -5.52 7.33 18.17
C VAL A 738 -4.95 6.42 19.24
N TYR A 739 -5.84 5.85 20.04
CA TYR A 739 -5.47 5.08 21.23
C TYR A 739 -5.95 3.65 21.11
N ILE A 740 -5.23 2.73 21.73
CA ILE A 740 -5.62 1.32 21.79
C ILE A 740 -5.72 0.95 23.26
N SER A 741 -6.89 0.49 23.69
CA SER A 741 -7.23 0.20 25.09
C SER A 741 -6.38 -0.89 25.72
#